data_AF-A0A1K2FTT7-F1
#
_entry.id   AF-A0A1K2FTT7-F1
#
_cell.length_a   1.000
_cell.length_b   1.000
_cell.length_c   1.000
_cell.angle_alpha   90.00
_cell.angle_beta   90.00
_cell.angle_gamma   90.00
#
_symmetry.space_group_name_H-M   'P 1'
#
loop_
_entity.id
_entity.type
_entity.pdbx_description
1 polymer ?
#
loop_
_entity_poly.entity_id
_entity_poly.type
_entity_poly.pdbx_seq_one_letter_code
_entity_poly.pdbx_strand_id
1 'polypeptide(L)'
;MALLRRLAAAAPLLLAGALLAPASPAHAEPASEAASTVTPQGLRSDCYLSSDSTSLDFATYGSTGVQHSLNVKDLLPTLRDCAGSTLNDAVHWTGMLDVPTGGSYTFYIKGDNGFRMSLDGTSVIDHWTTDWDVQTTSQPITLTAGMHQLSFDYNQGNGGAYIQTEWSGPGIDRQPVPDSALHQPAGFAPLDLHSTVDSTGRKAVVQLPAAVGSVPADVTKHVSVIAGGHRWNPTVTTDPADHSQLVLTAAASDTPAAMKSQVRISYDGQGGLNTATGPLDVFSSLAQNNSTWYFATKWAKDVSPSNALPDYPRPQQTRRQWANLNGTWQFQGTTQDAPLPTSGLSGKILVPYPMEAPLSGVAERHDWSLYQRTFKVPASWRVGSGNRLHLNFGAVDYEAWVYVNGKQVAHHTGGYQAFTADITDAVTRRGDQTVMLKVKDLTDPSQQATGKQSLDPSGIWYTPTSGIWQTVWMEPVPEESVDSLVLTPDLKDDSLSVTVRPSAGTKSSARVTATAFDGGERVGSVTGAAGVPLRLRIPHPELWSPDHPFLYDLKVTLADGRSHDSVGSYFGMRSISVARVGGVNKIELNGKPTFLLATLDQGFWPDGVYTAPTDAALKSDLQLHKQLGFNAVRKHIKVEPARWYYWADKLGLMVWQDMPSRNTDSAGAASNAEFDKEVHEIVDQHISSPSVVMWTMMNEGWGEQSKQSTGDLADSVRKQDPSRLVDAHSGVNCCASKGDSGRGDVIDFHLYHGPANPAPDSTRAAVDGEHGGYSLTIPGHIAGVAGGQDYGDGPTDIAEMTKTYVDNTSQLLANASTTLSGSVFTQISDVEGELNGLVTYDRAVLKIYPDQVREINRKVIAAGAAAGGTAP
;
A
#
# COMPACT_ATOMS: atom_id res chain seq x y z
N MET A 1 -34.90 -12.57 -50.18
CA MET A 1 -35.79 -12.30 -51.34
C MET A 1 -35.32 -11.04 -52.07
N ALA A 2 -35.91 -10.73 -53.24
CA ALA A 2 -35.75 -9.57 -54.13
C ALA A 2 -35.02 -8.30 -53.58
N LEU A 3 -34.12 -7.64 -54.32
CA LEU A 3 -34.28 -6.89 -55.60
C LEU A 3 -35.28 -5.70 -55.51
N LEU A 4 -35.09 -4.53 -56.15
CA LEU A 4 -33.93 -3.82 -56.74
C LEU A 4 -34.39 -2.40 -57.23
N ARG A 5 -33.47 -1.42 -57.41
CA ARG A 5 -33.62 -0.18 -58.24
C ARG A 5 -34.66 0.89 -57.78
N ARG A 6 -34.27 2.16 -57.59
CA ARG A 6 -33.89 3.28 -58.51
C ARG A 6 -35.05 3.98 -59.22
N LEU A 7 -35.08 5.32 -59.10
CA LEU A 7 -35.64 6.29 -60.08
C LEU A 7 -34.80 7.59 -60.04
N ALA A 8 -34.88 8.44 -61.07
CA ALA A 8 -34.02 9.62 -61.27
C ALA A 8 -34.64 10.63 -62.28
N ALA A 9 -33.86 11.68 -62.64
CA ALA A 9 -34.16 12.82 -63.54
C ALA A 9 -34.68 14.09 -62.83
N ALA A 10 -34.46 15.33 -63.34
CA ALA A 10 -34.01 15.72 -64.69
C ALA A 10 -33.02 16.92 -64.73
N ALA A 11 -32.38 17.10 -65.89
CA ALA A 11 -31.67 18.32 -66.36
C ALA A 11 -32.55 18.99 -67.48
N PRO A 12 -32.08 19.63 -68.61
CA PRO A 12 -30.76 20.09 -69.11
C PRO A 12 -30.61 21.65 -68.96
N LEU A 13 -29.91 22.52 -69.70
CA LEU A 13 -29.24 22.61 -71.04
C LEU A 13 -28.01 23.58 -70.97
N LEU A 14 -27.18 23.84 -71.99
CA LEU A 14 -26.48 23.04 -73.05
C LEU A 14 -25.49 23.99 -73.81
N LEU A 15 -24.24 23.52 -74.10
CA LEU A 15 -23.27 24.05 -75.11
C LEU A 15 -22.71 25.49 -74.91
N ALA A 16 -21.58 25.92 -75.49
CA ALA A 16 -20.37 25.23 -76.01
C ALA A 16 -19.27 26.28 -76.32
N GLY A 17 -18.03 25.83 -76.53
CA GLY A 17 -16.99 26.61 -77.22
C GLY A 17 -15.64 26.63 -76.53
N ALA A 18 -14.58 26.26 -77.25
CA ALA A 18 -13.19 26.46 -76.85
C ALA A 18 -12.41 27.00 -78.04
N LEU A 19 -11.62 28.06 -77.83
CA LEU A 19 -10.34 28.33 -78.51
C LEU A 19 -9.69 29.63 -78.02
N LEU A 20 -8.37 29.56 -77.81
CA LEU A 20 -7.41 30.67 -77.66
C LEU A 20 -7.51 31.56 -76.41
N ALA A 21 -6.37 32.14 -76.04
CA ALA A 21 -6.12 32.78 -74.75
C ALA A 21 -5.65 34.23 -74.90
N PRO A 22 -5.67 35.01 -73.80
CA PRO A 22 -4.62 35.97 -73.50
C PRO A 22 -3.79 35.55 -72.26
N ALA A 23 -2.66 36.22 -72.04
CA ALA A 23 -1.66 35.83 -71.06
C ALA A 23 -2.11 35.93 -69.58
N SER A 24 -1.67 34.99 -68.76
CA SER A 24 -1.71 35.09 -67.30
C SER A 24 -0.57 35.99 -66.78
N PRO A 25 -0.75 36.72 -65.67
CA PRO A 25 0.33 37.50 -65.06
C PRO A 25 1.42 36.57 -64.50
N ALA A 26 2.67 37.03 -64.58
CA ALA A 26 3.80 36.33 -63.98
C ALA A 26 3.55 36.18 -62.47
N HIS A 27 3.49 34.93 -62.00
CA HIS A 27 3.58 34.65 -60.57
C HIS A 27 5.02 34.90 -60.16
N ALA A 28 5.21 35.72 -59.13
CA ALA A 28 6.49 35.75 -58.43
C ALA A 28 6.72 34.37 -57.79
N GLU A 29 7.97 33.92 -57.74
CA GLU A 29 8.32 32.74 -56.96
C GLU A 29 7.95 32.98 -55.49
N PRO A 30 7.38 31.99 -54.77
CA PRO A 30 7.20 32.12 -53.34
C PRO A 30 8.58 32.27 -52.70
N ALA A 31 8.79 33.39 -52.00
CA ALA A 31 10.01 33.57 -51.23
C ALA A 31 10.12 32.42 -50.22
N SER A 32 11.32 31.84 -50.10
CA SER A 32 11.60 30.80 -49.11
C SER A 32 11.29 31.34 -47.71
N GLU A 33 10.21 30.88 -47.10
CA GLU A 33 10.03 31.04 -45.66
C GLU A 33 11.21 30.36 -44.98
N ALA A 34 12.07 31.15 -44.34
CA ALA A 34 13.15 30.62 -43.53
C ALA A 34 12.50 29.91 -42.35
N ALA A 35 12.66 28.59 -42.27
CA ALA A 35 12.11 27.79 -41.19
C ALA A 35 12.58 28.37 -39.84
N SER A 36 11.64 28.79 -39.00
CA SER A 36 11.94 29.25 -37.66
C SER A 36 12.47 28.08 -36.86
N THR A 37 13.78 28.07 -36.62
CA THR A 37 14.45 27.06 -35.78
C THR A 37 14.09 27.30 -34.32
N VAL A 38 12.91 26.82 -33.92
CA VAL A 38 12.48 26.80 -32.52
C VAL A 38 13.42 25.88 -31.75
N THR A 39 14.30 26.45 -30.93
CA THR A 39 15.17 25.68 -30.04
C THR A 39 14.30 24.86 -29.09
N PRO A 40 14.51 23.52 -28.99
CA PRO A 40 13.77 22.67 -28.08
C PRO A 40 13.75 23.20 -26.64
N GLN A 41 12.64 23.00 -25.95
CA GLN A 41 12.36 23.53 -24.61
C GLN A 41 12.93 22.64 -23.49
N GLY A 42 13.17 23.23 -22.31
CA GLY A 42 13.86 22.63 -21.17
C GLY A 42 15.40 22.66 -21.29
N LEU A 43 16.09 22.35 -20.21
CA LEU A 43 17.55 22.27 -20.12
C LEU A 43 18.01 20.83 -20.27
N ARG A 44 19.21 20.59 -20.83
CA ARG A 44 19.90 19.29 -20.69
C ARG A 44 20.13 19.04 -19.21
N SER A 45 19.81 17.85 -18.73
CA SER A 45 19.95 17.44 -17.33
C SER A 45 20.88 16.23 -17.24
N ASP A 46 22.09 16.40 -16.73
CA ASP A 46 22.97 15.28 -16.36
C ASP A 46 22.86 15.03 -14.86
N CYS A 47 22.30 13.89 -14.48
CA CYS A 47 22.18 13.47 -13.08
C CYS A 47 23.33 12.55 -12.69
N TYR A 48 23.70 12.58 -11.41
CA TYR A 48 24.82 11.88 -10.79
C TYR A 48 24.44 11.45 -9.36
N LEU A 49 25.20 10.50 -8.82
CA LEU A 49 25.29 10.31 -7.37
C LEU A 49 26.57 11.00 -6.85
N SER A 50 26.44 11.67 -5.71
CA SER A 50 27.50 12.25 -4.89
C SER A 50 28.28 11.16 -4.14
N SER A 51 29.48 11.48 -3.64
CA SER A 51 30.33 10.52 -2.90
C SER A 51 29.72 10.06 -1.56
N ASP A 52 28.99 10.94 -0.88
CA ASP A 52 28.29 10.72 0.40
C ASP A 52 27.24 11.85 0.62
N SER A 53 26.49 11.80 1.73
CA SER A 53 25.40 12.74 2.05
C SER A 53 25.84 14.17 2.41
N THR A 54 27.15 14.40 2.58
CA THR A 54 27.77 15.72 2.83
C THR A 54 28.66 16.18 1.68
N SER A 55 28.93 15.31 0.70
CA SER A 55 29.76 15.62 -0.46
C SER A 55 28.98 16.38 -1.53
N LEU A 56 29.42 17.61 -1.80
CA LEU A 56 28.85 18.49 -2.83
C LEU A 56 29.56 18.28 -4.18
N ASP A 57 29.57 17.05 -4.67
CA ASP A 57 30.29 16.61 -5.87
C ASP A 57 29.40 15.86 -6.89
N PHE A 58 30.01 15.33 -7.96
CA PHE A 58 29.35 14.66 -9.08
C PHE A 58 30.03 13.30 -9.34
N ALA A 59 30.06 12.43 -8.34
CA ALA A 59 30.96 11.27 -8.31
C ALA A 59 30.62 10.17 -9.34
N THR A 60 29.32 9.88 -9.56
CA THR A 60 28.89 8.70 -10.34
C THR A 60 27.76 9.02 -11.31
N TYR A 61 28.04 9.10 -12.63
CA TYR A 61 27.06 9.44 -13.67
C TYR A 61 25.80 8.57 -13.62
N GLY A 62 24.64 9.19 -13.44
CA GLY A 62 23.31 8.56 -13.32
C GLY A 62 22.61 8.40 -14.65
N SER A 63 22.29 9.51 -15.32
CA SER A 63 21.75 9.54 -16.69
C SER A 63 21.72 10.95 -17.25
N THR A 64 21.47 11.08 -18.56
CA THR A 64 21.21 12.36 -19.23
C THR A 64 19.74 12.42 -19.65
N GLY A 65 19.10 13.59 -19.49
CA GLY A 65 17.70 13.84 -19.80
C GLY A 65 17.40 15.31 -20.09
N VAL A 66 16.14 15.73 -19.91
CA VAL A 66 15.70 17.12 -20.06
C VAL A 66 14.91 17.55 -18.84
N GLN A 67 15.26 18.71 -18.26
CA GLN A 67 14.54 19.34 -17.16
C GLN A 67 13.75 20.54 -17.68
N HIS A 68 12.42 20.53 -17.52
CA HIS A 68 11.55 21.56 -18.10
C HIS A 68 11.33 22.79 -17.21
N SER A 69 11.60 22.70 -15.90
CA SER A 69 11.39 23.82 -14.97
C SER A 69 12.48 23.89 -13.90
N LEU A 70 12.79 25.10 -13.44
CA LEU A 70 13.59 25.37 -12.24
C LEU A 70 12.71 25.75 -11.03
N ASN A 71 11.43 25.38 -11.07
CA ASN A 71 10.41 25.67 -10.06
C ASN A 71 9.61 24.40 -9.69
N VAL A 72 10.31 23.44 -9.10
CA VAL A 72 9.80 22.09 -8.77
C VAL A 72 9.57 21.98 -7.26
N LYS A 73 8.38 21.51 -6.85
CA LYS A 73 7.98 21.38 -5.44
C LYS A 73 8.47 20.10 -4.76
N ASP A 74 8.66 19.04 -5.54
CA ASP A 74 9.28 17.78 -5.11
C ASP A 74 10.13 17.27 -6.28
N LEU A 75 11.44 17.15 -6.06
CA LEU A 75 12.41 16.63 -7.02
C LEU A 75 12.66 15.13 -6.84
N LEU A 76 12.26 14.51 -5.72
CA LEU A 76 12.63 13.13 -5.39
C LEU A 76 12.21 12.11 -6.48
N PRO A 77 11.02 12.19 -7.13
CA PRO A 77 10.68 11.31 -8.25
C PRO A 77 11.63 11.49 -9.45
N THR A 78 11.99 12.74 -9.78
CA THR A 78 12.91 13.05 -10.89
C THR A 78 14.33 12.57 -10.60
N LEU A 79 14.84 12.80 -9.39
CA LEU A 79 16.16 12.33 -8.94
C LEU A 79 16.22 10.80 -9.05
N ARG A 80 15.17 10.08 -8.64
CA ARG A 80 15.14 8.62 -8.79
C ARG A 80 15.15 8.15 -10.22
N ASP A 81 14.31 8.73 -11.08
CA ASP A 81 14.23 8.34 -12.49
C ASP A 81 15.48 8.71 -13.32
N CYS A 82 16.35 9.58 -12.78
CA CYS A 82 17.56 10.03 -13.47
C CYS A 82 18.90 9.65 -12.80
N ALA A 83 18.95 9.34 -11.51
CA ALA A 83 20.16 8.91 -10.80
C ALA A 83 20.06 7.49 -10.22
N GLY A 84 18.84 7.01 -9.94
CA GLY A 84 18.58 5.72 -9.30
C GLY A 84 18.71 5.73 -7.77
N SER A 85 18.51 6.91 -7.16
CA SER A 85 18.48 7.16 -5.71
C SER A 85 17.51 8.30 -5.37
N THR A 86 17.30 8.57 -4.08
CA THR A 86 16.70 9.81 -3.56
C THR A 86 17.50 10.33 -2.37
N LEU A 87 18.81 10.05 -2.41
CA LEU A 87 19.83 10.23 -1.38
C LEU A 87 21.17 10.35 -2.10
N ASN A 88 22.00 11.32 -1.70
CA ASN A 88 23.30 11.61 -2.29
C ASN A 88 23.19 11.85 -3.81
N ASP A 89 22.23 12.67 -4.25
CA ASP A 89 22.00 12.97 -5.67
C ASP A 89 22.62 14.32 -6.06
N ALA A 90 23.09 14.46 -7.30
CA ALA A 90 23.55 15.72 -7.85
C ALA A 90 23.14 15.88 -9.32
N VAL A 91 22.80 17.09 -9.74
CA VAL A 91 22.31 17.37 -11.10
C VAL A 91 22.98 18.61 -11.68
N HIS A 92 23.43 18.49 -12.92
CA HIS A 92 24.01 19.55 -13.72
C HIS A 92 23.05 19.88 -14.87
N TRP A 93 22.39 21.03 -14.78
CA TRP A 93 21.49 21.55 -15.81
C TRP A 93 22.22 22.54 -16.72
N THR A 94 22.19 22.30 -18.03
CA THR A 94 22.81 23.18 -19.04
C THR A 94 21.86 23.50 -20.17
N GLY A 95 21.94 24.73 -20.70
CA GLY A 95 21.08 25.18 -21.80
C GLY A 95 21.19 26.67 -22.04
N MET A 96 20.07 27.28 -22.43
CA MET A 96 19.93 28.72 -22.63
C MET A 96 18.74 29.25 -21.83
N LEU A 97 18.88 30.47 -21.31
CA LEU A 97 17.80 31.29 -20.77
C LEU A 97 17.44 32.38 -21.79
N ASP A 98 16.19 32.44 -22.24
CA ASP A 98 15.71 33.53 -23.10
C ASP A 98 15.31 34.76 -22.25
N VAL A 99 16.02 35.86 -22.44
CA VAL A 99 15.82 37.11 -21.69
C VAL A 99 14.97 38.06 -22.54
N PRO A 100 13.70 38.33 -22.20
CA PRO A 100 12.76 38.99 -23.11
C PRO A 100 13.03 40.49 -23.31
N THR A 101 13.80 41.14 -22.44
CA THR A 101 14.16 42.57 -22.57
C THR A 101 15.46 42.85 -21.82
N GLY A 102 16.49 43.36 -22.52
CA GLY A 102 17.78 43.64 -21.91
C GLY A 102 17.73 44.73 -20.83
N GLY A 103 18.49 44.52 -19.75
CA GLY A 103 18.55 45.41 -18.60
C GLY A 103 19.05 44.69 -17.35
N SER A 104 18.77 45.25 -16.18
CA SER A 104 19.20 44.71 -14.89
C SER A 104 18.19 43.68 -14.35
N TYR A 105 18.64 42.45 -14.12
CA TYR A 105 17.88 41.35 -13.56
C TYR A 105 18.39 40.98 -12.17
N THR A 106 17.51 40.49 -11.29
CA THR A 106 17.87 39.89 -9.99
C THR A 106 17.23 38.50 -9.91
N PHE A 107 18.01 37.50 -9.51
CA PHE A 107 17.54 36.13 -9.30
C PHE A 107 17.39 35.83 -7.80
N TYR A 108 16.39 35.01 -7.47
CA TYR A 108 16.13 34.52 -6.12
C TYR A 108 16.01 33.00 -6.21
N ILE A 109 16.88 32.26 -5.54
CA ILE A 109 16.84 30.81 -5.51
C ILE A 109 16.63 30.36 -4.07
N LYS A 110 15.71 29.41 -3.88
CA LYS A 110 15.47 28.70 -2.63
C LYS A 110 15.32 27.22 -2.96
N GLY A 111 16.11 26.37 -2.34
CA GLY A 111 16.07 24.92 -2.56
C GLY A 111 16.31 24.15 -1.27
N ASP A 112 16.33 22.83 -1.41
CA ASP A 112 16.95 21.96 -0.42
C ASP A 112 18.42 21.74 -0.79
N ASN A 113 19.31 21.72 0.20
CA ASN A 113 20.74 21.49 0.03
C ASN A 113 21.40 22.44 -1.00
N GLY A 114 22.41 21.98 -1.75
CA GLY A 114 23.34 22.84 -2.49
C GLY A 114 22.83 23.27 -3.86
N PHE A 115 22.94 24.56 -4.19
CA PHE A 115 22.58 25.09 -5.51
C PHE A 115 23.48 26.24 -5.98
N ARG A 116 23.81 26.28 -7.27
CA ARG A 116 24.50 27.42 -7.88
C ARG A 116 24.09 27.65 -9.33
N MET A 117 24.13 28.90 -9.76
CA MET A 117 23.67 29.35 -11.08
C MET A 117 24.70 30.29 -11.71
N SER A 118 24.97 30.10 -13.00
CA SER A 118 25.81 30.98 -13.80
C SER A 118 25.17 31.31 -15.16
N LEU A 119 25.43 32.52 -15.65
CA LEU A 119 25.01 33.00 -16.96
C LEU A 119 26.24 33.45 -17.76
N ASP A 120 26.37 32.98 -19.00
CA ASP A 120 27.53 33.21 -19.88
C ASP A 120 28.90 32.94 -19.21
N GLY A 121 28.97 31.89 -18.38
CA GLY A 121 30.15 31.53 -17.59
C GLY A 121 30.45 32.44 -16.38
N THR A 122 29.58 33.42 -16.08
CA THR A 122 29.68 34.28 -14.90
C THR A 122 28.77 33.76 -13.80
N SER A 123 29.30 33.52 -12.59
CA SER A 123 28.49 33.12 -11.44
C SER A 123 27.50 34.21 -11.02
N VAL A 124 26.24 33.82 -10.80
CA VAL A 124 25.11 34.70 -10.44
C VAL A 124 24.69 34.45 -8.98
N ILE A 125 24.60 33.18 -8.59
CA ILE A 125 24.38 32.68 -7.22
C ILE A 125 25.30 31.47 -7.01
N ASP A 126 25.95 31.39 -5.86
CA ASP A 126 26.77 30.25 -5.45
C ASP A 126 26.46 29.90 -3.98
N HIS A 127 25.52 28.98 -3.78
CA HIS A 127 25.04 28.49 -2.48
C HIS A 127 25.37 27.00 -2.37
N TRP A 128 26.66 26.68 -2.47
CA TRP A 128 27.18 25.32 -2.45
C TRP A 128 27.41 24.85 -1.00
N THR A 129 26.31 24.63 -0.27
CA THR A 129 26.28 24.20 1.15
C THR A 129 25.18 23.17 1.43
N THR A 130 25.36 22.38 2.50
CA THR A 130 24.39 21.39 2.99
C THR A 130 23.45 22.02 4.02
N ASP A 131 22.52 22.86 3.55
CA ASP A 131 21.49 23.52 4.34
C ASP A 131 20.19 23.72 3.54
N TRP A 132 19.05 23.87 4.20
CA TRP A 132 17.73 23.90 3.58
C TRP A 132 16.94 25.17 3.92
N ASP A 133 15.91 25.47 3.13
CA ASP A 133 15.02 26.63 3.27
C ASP A 133 15.69 28.03 3.16
N VAL A 134 16.98 28.10 2.84
CA VAL A 134 17.69 29.37 2.63
C VAL A 134 17.37 29.97 1.26
N GLN A 135 16.85 31.20 1.23
CA GLN A 135 16.61 31.96 0.00
C GLN A 135 17.80 32.86 -0.34
N THR A 136 18.69 32.40 -1.20
CA THR A 136 19.83 33.18 -1.69
C THR A 136 19.43 34.07 -2.87
N THR A 137 19.92 35.31 -2.87
CA THR A 137 19.52 36.36 -3.82
C THR A 137 20.76 36.91 -4.54
N SER A 138 20.72 36.99 -5.87
CA SER A 138 21.84 37.49 -6.66
C SER A 138 22.10 38.98 -6.40
N GLN A 139 23.30 39.45 -6.73
CA GLN A 139 23.45 40.87 -7.07
C GLN A 139 22.75 41.14 -8.41
N PRO A 140 22.31 42.39 -8.68
CA PRO A 140 21.68 42.71 -9.96
C PRO A 140 22.69 42.56 -11.12
N ILE A 141 22.35 41.72 -12.10
CA ILE A 141 23.17 41.42 -13.29
C ILE A 141 22.57 42.08 -14.53
N THR A 142 23.40 42.73 -15.35
CA THR A 142 22.97 43.32 -16.62
C THR A 142 23.00 42.25 -17.71
N LEU A 143 21.84 41.92 -18.26
CA LEU A 143 21.66 40.98 -19.37
C LEU A 143 21.21 41.71 -20.65
N THR A 144 21.47 41.12 -21.81
CA THR A 144 20.92 41.57 -23.10
C THR A 144 19.54 40.98 -23.34
N ALA A 145 18.89 41.30 -24.46
CA ALA A 145 17.70 40.57 -24.90
C ALA A 145 18.11 39.34 -25.73
N GLY A 146 17.43 38.22 -25.54
CA GLY A 146 17.67 36.96 -26.23
C GLY A 146 18.37 35.90 -25.36
N MET A 147 18.95 34.90 -26.02
CA MET A 147 19.49 33.68 -25.40
C MET A 147 20.83 33.91 -24.69
N HIS A 148 20.86 33.73 -23.38
CA HIS A 148 22.06 33.67 -22.54
C HIS A 148 22.40 32.22 -22.18
N GLN A 149 23.68 31.82 -22.14
CA GLN A 149 24.06 30.47 -21.74
C GLN A 149 23.78 30.26 -20.26
N LEU A 150 23.06 29.20 -19.91
CA LEU A 150 22.71 28.85 -18.53
C LEU A 150 23.42 27.56 -18.11
N SER A 151 24.09 27.60 -16.96
CA SER A 151 24.50 26.42 -16.21
C SER A 151 24.01 26.56 -14.77
N PHE A 152 23.30 25.55 -14.29
CA PHE A 152 22.72 25.50 -12.96
C PHE A 152 23.02 24.13 -12.35
N ASP A 153 23.65 24.12 -11.19
CA ASP A 153 24.01 22.90 -10.46
C ASP A 153 23.13 22.75 -9.22
N TYR A 154 22.74 21.52 -8.90
CA TYR A 154 21.96 21.13 -7.72
C TYR A 154 22.60 19.91 -7.05
N ASN A 155 22.54 19.80 -5.73
CA ASN A 155 23.03 18.67 -4.95
C ASN A 155 22.10 18.44 -3.74
N GLN A 156 21.84 17.17 -3.42
CA GLN A 156 20.92 16.71 -2.39
C GLN A 156 21.54 15.60 -1.55
N GLY A 157 21.65 15.83 -0.23
CA GLY A 157 22.10 14.83 0.74
C GLY A 157 21.01 13.83 1.10
N ASN A 158 20.04 14.23 1.93
CA ASN A 158 18.93 13.38 2.39
C ASN A 158 17.66 14.19 2.70
N GLY A 159 16.54 13.50 2.93
CA GLY A 159 15.25 14.11 3.25
C GLY A 159 14.46 14.58 2.02
N GLY A 160 13.83 15.75 2.11
CA GLY A 160 13.10 16.38 1.01
C GLY A 160 14.03 16.92 -0.07
N ALA A 161 13.52 17.15 -1.28
CA ALA A 161 14.26 17.82 -2.34
C ALA A 161 13.33 18.72 -3.15
N TYR A 162 13.70 19.99 -3.35
CA TYR A 162 12.93 20.93 -4.17
C TYR A 162 13.82 22.07 -4.68
N ILE A 163 13.35 22.79 -5.70
CA ILE A 163 14.02 24.00 -6.19
C ILE A 163 13.01 25.06 -6.66
N GLN A 164 13.20 26.29 -6.23
CA GLN A 164 12.40 27.45 -6.60
C GLN A 164 13.34 28.54 -7.11
N THR A 165 13.23 28.89 -8.39
CA THR A 165 14.09 29.85 -9.09
C THR A 165 13.22 30.95 -9.68
N GLU A 166 13.26 32.10 -9.04
CA GLU A 166 12.52 33.30 -9.43
C GLU A 166 13.45 34.38 -9.99
N TRP A 167 12.89 35.28 -10.78
CA TRP A 167 13.58 36.47 -11.27
C TRP A 167 12.72 37.73 -11.18
N SER A 168 13.38 38.89 -11.13
CA SER A 168 12.79 40.20 -11.40
C SER A 168 13.66 40.97 -12.40
N GLY A 169 13.08 41.90 -13.17
CA GLY A 169 13.79 42.58 -14.24
C GLY A 169 12.98 43.66 -14.96
N PRO A 170 13.42 44.14 -16.14
CA PRO A 170 12.73 45.19 -16.89
C PRO A 170 11.31 44.77 -17.31
N GLY A 171 10.31 45.35 -16.65
CA GLY A 171 8.90 44.99 -16.87
C GLY A 171 8.48 43.64 -16.27
N ILE A 172 9.30 43.06 -15.39
CA ILE A 172 9.06 41.78 -14.73
C ILE A 172 9.13 41.99 -13.21
N ASP A 173 7.97 41.97 -12.56
CA ASP A 173 7.87 41.80 -11.10
C ASP A 173 8.42 40.41 -10.68
N ARG A 174 8.79 40.24 -9.41
CA ARG A 174 9.33 38.96 -8.91
C ARG A 174 8.33 37.82 -9.18
N GLN A 175 8.75 36.86 -9.98
CA GLN A 175 7.98 35.66 -10.35
C GLN A 175 8.92 34.48 -10.64
N PRO A 176 8.42 33.23 -10.62
CA PRO A 176 9.13 32.06 -11.18
C PRO A 176 9.71 32.34 -12.57
N VAL A 177 10.94 31.88 -12.83
CA VAL A 177 11.48 31.79 -14.19
C VAL A 177 10.56 30.87 -15.00
N PRO A 178 9.91 31.35 -16.08
CA PRO A 178 8.96 30.54 -16.82
C PRO A 178 9.65 29.41 -17.59
N ASP A 179 9.08 28.21 -17.53
CA ASP A 179 9.52 27.02 -18.28
C ASP A 179 9.78 27.34 -19.76
N SER A 180 8.93 28.19 -20.36
CA SER A 180 9.00 28.62 -21.77
C SER A 180 10.24 29.43 -22.15
N ALA A 181 11.01 29.90 -21.16
CA ALA A 181 12.27 30.64 -21.35
C ALA A 181 13.51 29.72 -21.21
N LEU A 182 13.34 28.43 -20.94
CA LEU A 182 14.43 27.47 -20.80
C LEU A 182 14.57 26.65 -22.10
N HIS A 183 15.74 26.69 -22.72
CA HIS A 183 15.99 26.02 -24.00
C HIS A 183 17.22 25.11 -23.98
N GLN A 184 17.18 24.05 -24.78
CA GLN A 184 18.22 23.03 -24.81
C GLN A 184 19.52 23.57 -25.43
N PRO A 185 20.70 23.11 -24.97
CA PRO A 185 21.98 23.59 -25.49
C PRO A 185 22.17 23.17 -26.95
N ALA A 186 22.80 24.05 -27.74
CA ALA A 186 22.96 23.83 -29.17
C ALA A 186 23.72 22.53 -29.50
N GLY A 187 23.12 21.69 -30.35
CA GLY A 187 23.67 20.39 -30.73
C GLY A 187 23.28 19.22 -29.81
N PHE A 188 22.55 19.46 -28.72
CA PHE A 188 22.01 18.36 -27.90
C PHE A 188 20.86 17.64 -28.61
N ALA A 189 21.15 16.46 -29.16
CA ALA A 189 20.18 15.57 -29.79
C ALA A 189 20.56 14.11 -29.51
N PRO A 190 20.21 13.56 -28.32
CA PRO A 190 20.56 12.19 -27.96
C PRO A 190 20.02 11.15 -28.95
N LEU A 191 20.79 10.07 -29.16
CA LEU A 191 20.38 9.00 -30.07
C LEU A 191 19.15 8.26 -29.52
N ASP A 192 18.09 8.19 -30.34
CA ASP A 192 16.95 7.31 -30.10
C ASP A 192 17.35 5.87 -30.49
N LEU A 193 17.62 5.05 -29.47
CA LEU A 193 18.11 3.68 -29.64
C LEU A 193 17.09 2.68 -29.06
N HIS A 194 16.81 1.63 -29.84
CA HIS A 194 15.94 0.54 -29.41
C HIS A 194 16.64 -0.31 -28.34
N SER A 195 16.15 -0.20 -27.11
CA SER A 195 16.65 -0.93 -25.95
C SER A 195 15.64 -1.95 -25.43
N THR A 196 16.10 -3.04 -24.84
CA THR A 196 15.25 -4.09 -24.25
C THR A 196 15.80 -4.60 -22.93
N VAL A 197 14.94 -5.18 -22.09
CA VAL A 197 15.34 -6.01 -20.94
C VAL A 197 14.76 -7.41 -21.11
N ASP A 198 15.54 -8.42 -20.71
CA ASP A 198 15.17 -9.83 -20.77
C ASP A 198 14.14 -10.25 -19.71
N SER A 199 13.61 -11.46 -19.82
CA SER A 199 12.59 -11.98 -18.90
C SER A 199 13.09 -12.22 -17.47
N THR A 200 14.41 -12.32 -17.25
CA THR A 200 14.98 -12.40 -15.89
C THR A 200 15.10 -11.03 -15.21
N GLY A 201 14.99 -9.94 -15.96
CA GLY A 201 15.25 -8.59 -15.46
C GLY A 201 16.72 -8.31 -15.18
N ARG A 202 17.67 -9.12 -15.67
CA ARG A 202 19.11 -8.99 -15.36
C ARG A 202 20.03 -8.77 -16.56
N LYS A 203 19.55 -8.98 -17.80
CA LYS A 203 20.24 -8.58 -19.03
C LYS A 203 19.43 -7.50 -19.74
N ALA A 204 20.03 -6.33 -19.89
CA ALA A 204 19.57 -5.29 -20.80
C ALA A 204 20.41 -5.30 -22.09
N VAL A 205 19.79 -4.94 -23.21
CA VAL A 205 20.42 -4.90 -24.53
C VAL A 205 20.05 -3.62 -25.26
N VAL A 206 21.06 -2.86 -25.72
CA VAL A 206 20.91 -1.67 -26.56
C VAL A 206 21.30 -2.01 -27.99
N GLN A 207 20.41 -1.75 -28.96
CA GLN A 207 20.75 -1.84 -30.37
C GLN A 207 21.48 -0.57 -30.82
N LEU A 208 22.77 -0.69 -31.12
CA LEU A 208 23.61 0.40 -31.63
C LEU A 208 23.44 0.56 -33.15
N PRO A 209 23.71 1.76 -33.71
CA PRO A 209 23.58 2.02 -35.15
C PRO A 209 24.64 1.30 -36.02
N ALA A 210 25.75 0.86 -35.41
CA ALA A 210 26.80 0.09 -36.07
C ALA A 210 27.58 -0.76 -35.04
N ALA A 211 28.26 -1.81 -35.51
CA ALA A 211 29.01 -2.73 -34.67
C ALA A 211 30.18 -2.05 -33.93
N VAL A 212 30.42 -2.45 -32.68
CA VAL A 212 31.55 -2.01 -31.85
C VAL A 212 32.74 -2.96 -32.02
N GLY A 213 33.93 -2.38 -32.18
CA GLY A 213 35.18 -3.15 -32.36
C GLY A 213 35.70 -3.77 -31.06
N SER A 214 35.62 -3.03 -29.96
CA SER A 214 35.96 -3.50 -28.60
C SER A 214 35.31 -2.58 -27.57
N VAL A 215 34.84 -3.14 -26.46
CA VAL A 215 34.28 -2.38 -25.33
C VAL A 215 35.43 -1.85 -24.44
N PRO A 216 35.57 -0.53 -24.23
CA PRO A 216 36.61 0.03 -23.35
C PRO A 216 36.35 -0.27 -21.87
N ALA A 217 37.42 -0.39 -21.06
CA ALA A 217 37.31 -0.71 -19.64
C ALA A 217 36.61 0.39 -18.81
N ASP A 218 36.80 1.67 -19.16
CA ASP A 218 36.19 2.80 -18.44
C ASP A 218 34.72 3.03 -18.79
N VAL A 219 34.17 2.36 -19.81
CA VAL A 219 32.79 2.61 -20.29
C VAL A 219 31.73 2.35 -19.21
N THR A 220 32.02 1.50 -18.22
CA THR A 220 31.13 1.19 -17.09
C THR A 220 30.92 2.36 -16.11
N LYS A 221 31.74 3.42 -16.20
CA LYS A 221 31.55 4.69 -15.46
C LYS A 221 30.62 5.65 -16.18
N HIS A 222 30.46 5.44 -17.48
CA HIS A 222 29.86 6.36 -18.45
C HIS A 222 28.56 5.83 -19.05
N VAL A 223 28.26 4.54 -18.87
CA VAL A 223 26.96 3.92 -19.16
C VAL A 223 26.28 3.56 -17.84
N SER A 224 24.98 3.82 -17.78
CA SER A 224 24.13 3.54 -16.61
C SER A 224 22.86 2.78 -17.02
N VAL A 225 22.34 1.98 -16.09
CA VAL A 225 21.00 1.39 -16.16
C VAL A 225 20.28 1.73 -14.86
N ILE A 226 19.12 2.38 -14.96
CA ILE A 226 18.23 2.67 -13.83
C ILE A 226 16.94 1.90 -14.08
N ALA A 227 16.69 0.87 -13.28
CA ALA A 227 15.58 -0.06 -13.44
C ALA A 227 14.61 0.06 -12.26
N GLY A 228 13.41 0.58 -12.49
CA GLY A 228 12.42 0.82 -11.43
C GLY A 228 12.94 1.75 -10.33
N GLY A 229 13.76 2.74 -10.71
CA GLY A 229 14.41 3.64 -9.77
C GLY A 229 15.62 3.07 -9.03
N HIS A 230 16.06 1.85 -9.33
CA HIS A 230 17.29 1.26 -8.79
C HIS A 230 18.41 1.30 -9.83
N ARG A 231 19.57 1.86 -9.45
CA ARG A 231 20.79 1.85 -10.26
C ARG A 231 21.44 0.46 -10.30
N TRP A 232 21.90 0.03 -11.47
CA TRP A 232 22.78 -1.15 -11.63
C TRP A 232 24.26 -0.77 -11.64
N ASN A 233 25.11 -1.77 -11.38
CA ASN A 233 26.56 -1.75 -11.55
C ASN A 233 26.96 -2.75 -12.66
N PRO A 234 26.48 -2.58 -13.91
CA PRO A 234 26.47 -3.65 -14.89
C PRO A 234 27.86 -3.95 -15.45
N THR A 235 28.08 -5.22 -15.78
CA THR A 235 29.14 -5.59 -16.73
C THR A 235 28.66 -5.25 -18.15
N VAL A 236 29.47 -4.49 -18.89
CA VAL A 236 29.16 -4.04 -20.26
C VAL A 236 30.00 -4.85 -21.25
N THR A 237 29.33 -5.42 -22.26
CA THR A 237 29.91 -6.32 -23.28
C THR A 237 29.20 -6.10 -24.62
N THR A 238 29.67 -6.72 -25.71
CA THR A 238 28.91 -6.88 -26.96
C THR A 238 28.34 -8.29 -27.05
N ASP A 239 27.20 -8.49 -27.70
CA ASP A 239 26.69 -9.84 -27.94
C ASP A 239 27.62 -10.60 -28.92
N PRO A 240 28.06 -11.83 -28.60
CA PRO A 240 29.01 -12.57 -29.44
C PRO A 240 28.42 -13.05 -30.79
N ALA A 241 27.10 -12.97 -30.97
CA ALA A 241 26.45 -13.21 -32.27
C ALA A 241 26.23 -11.91 -33.08
N ASP A 242 26.17 -10.75 -32.42
CA ASP A 242 25.91 -9.45 -33.03
C ASP A 242 26.64 -8.33 -32.28
N HIS A 243 27.78 -7.90 -32.82
CA HIS A 243 28.60 -6.83 -32.24
C HIS A 243 27.94 -5.43 -32.32
N SER A 244 26.76 -5.28 -32.95
CA SER A 244 25.94 -4.06 -32.86
C SER A 244 25.02 -4.03 -31.64
N GLN A 245 24.94 -5.10 -30.85
CA GLN A 245 24.19 -5.14 -29.61
C GLN A 245 25.12 -4.96 -28.41
N LEU A 246 24.91 -3.87 -27.65
CA LEU A 246 25.58 -3.66 -26.37
C LEU A 246 24.79 -4.38 -25.28
N VAL A 247 25.45 -5.29 -24.57
CA VAL A 247 24.88 -6.17 -23.55
C VAL A 247 25.32 -5.70 -22.17
N LEU A 248 24.35 -5.31 -21.34
CA LEU A 248 24.54 -4.88 -19.96
C LEU A 248 23.95 -5.95 -19.03
N THR A 249 24.81 -6.58 -18.23
CA THR A 249 24.39 -7.63 -17.29
C THR A 249 24.56 -7.14 -15.86
N ALA A 250 23.44 -7.05 -15.14
CA ALA A 250 23.37 -6.61 -13.75
C ALA A 250 24.29 -7.46 -12.84
N ALA A 251 25.05 -6.81 -11.96
CA ALA A 251 25.89 -7.48 -10.98
C ALA A 251 25.04 -8.32 -10.01
N ALA A 252 25.66 -9.27 -9.30
CA ALA A 252 24.93 -10.17 -8.39
C ALA A 252 24.15 -9.43 -7.29
N SER A 253 24.69 -8.29 -6.83
CA SER A 253 24.11 -7.37 -5.84
C SER A 253 22.97 -6.48 -6.37
N ASP A 254 22.86 -6.31 -7.69
CA ASP A 254 21.88 -5.40 -8.28
C ASP A 254 20.47 -6.01 -8.23
N THR A 255 19.48 -5.19 -7.89
CA THR A 255 18.06 -5.53 -7.99
C THR A 255 17.69 -5.72 -9.47
N PRO A 256 17.10 -6.86 -9.87
CA PRO A 256 16.60 -7.02 -11.24
C PRO A 256 15.56 -5.96 -11.59
N ALA A 257 15.38 -5.66 -12.87
CA ALA A 257 14.27 -4.84 -13.34
C ALA A 257 12.94 -5.52 -12.95
N ALA A 258 12.11 -4.82 -12.19
CA ALA A 258 10.75 -5.29 -11.89
C ALA A 258 9.91 -5.30 -13.18
N MET A 259 9.01 -6.27 -13.30
CA MET A 259 8.08 -6.35 -14.42
C MET A 259 7.27 -5.04 -14.54
N LYS A 260 7.11 -4.55 -15.78
CA LYS A 260 6.49 -3.26 -16.11
C LYS A 260 7.17 -1.99 -15.56
N SER A 261 8.22 -2.07 -14.75
CA SER A 261 8.94 -0.86 -14.33
C SER A 261 9.53 -0.16 -15.54
N GLN A 262 9.67 1.16 -15.49
CA GLN A 262 10.55 1.85 -16.44
C GLN A 262 11.98 1.34 -16.25
N VAL A 263 12.73 1.25 -17.35
CA VAL A 263 14.17 0.97 -17.32
C VAL A 263 14.85 1.93 -18.28
N ARG A 264 15.60 2.89 -17.72
CA ARG A 264 16.39 3.86 -18.47
C ARG A 264 17.80 3.31 -18.68
N ILE A 265 18.29 3.39 -19.91
CA ILE A 265 19.69 3.08 -20.26
C ILE A 265 20.29 4.32 -20.92
N SER A 266 21.37 4.84 -20.35
CA SER A 266 21.97 6.11 -20.77
C SER A 266 23.49 6.01 -20.87
N TYR A 267 24.06 6.81 -21.77
CA TYR A 267 25.50 6.94 -22.02
C TYR A 267 25.83 8.41 -22.25
N ASP A 268 26.79 8.95 -21.50
CA ASP A 268 27.14 10.38 -21.50
C ASP A 268 27.97 10.86 -22.72
N GLY A 269 28.42 9.92 -23.58
CA GLY A 269 29.33 10.18 -24.72
C GLY A 269 30.82 9.94 -24.42
N GLN A 270 31.19 9.67 -23.18
CA GLN A 270 32.57 9.56 -22.70
C GLN A 270 33.00 8.09 -22.47
N GLY A 271 34.22 7.84 -22.00
CA GLY A 271 34.76 6.46 -21.88
C GLY A 271 35.14 5.78 -23.21
N GLY A 272 34.90 6.42 -24.36
CA GLY A 272 35.52 6.08 -25.64
C GLY A 272 34.89 4.93 -26.41
N LEU A 273 33.59 4.68 -26.26
CA LEU A 273 32.89 3.64 -27.03
C LEU A 273 32.86 4.01 -28.53
N ASN A 274 33.52 3.20 -29.36
CA ASN A 274 33.65 3.44 -30.80
C ASN A 274 32.93 2.35 -31.62
N THR A 275 32.03 2.80 -32.48
CA THR A 275 31.39 1.99 -33.53
C THR A 275 32.26 1.95 -34.79
N ALA A 276 31.93 1.05 -35.72
CA ALA A 276 32.56 0.99 -37.05
C ALA A 276 32.39 2.27 -37.90
N THR A 277 31.47 3.18 -37.50
CA THR A 277 31.24 4.49 -38.12
C THR A 277 31.90 5.66 -37.39
N GLY A 278 32.50 5.45 -36.21
CA GLY A 278 33.11 6.49 -35.37
C GLY A 278 32.69 6.39 -33.89
N PRO A 279 33.04 7.38 -33.06
CA PRO A 279 32.57 7.49 -31.68
C PRO A 279 31.04 7.37 -31.61
N LEU A 280 30.53 6.69 -30.58
CA LEU A 280 29.10 6.71 -30.27
C LEU A 280 28.75 8.05 -29.60
N ASP A 281 27.66 8.68 -30.02
CA ASP A 281 27.15 9.92 -29.41
C ASP A 281 26.34 9.64 -28.14
N VAL A 282 25.97 10.69 -27.40
CA VAL A 282 25.15 10.62 -26.18
C VAL A 282 23.80 9.93 -26.46
N PHE A 283 23.35 9.04 -25.57
CA PHE A 283 22.03 8.42 -25.67
C PHE A 283 21.35 8.27 -24.31
N SER A 284 20.02 8.27 -24.31
CA SER A 284 19.21 8.02 -23.11
C SER A 284 17.85 7.47 -23.54
N SER A 285 17.70 6.16 -23.41
CA SER A 285 16.57 5.40 -23.96
C SER A 285 15.77 4.72 -22.85
N LEU A 286 14.44 4.64 -23.01
CA LEU A 286 13.61 3.75 -22.20
C LEU A 286 13.54 2.39 -22.90
N ALA A 287 13.99 1.34 -22.20
CA ALA A 287 14.01 -0.01 -22.73
C ALA A 287 12.62 -0.67 -22.67
N GLN A 288 12.28 -1.45 -23.70
CA GLN A 288 11.15 -2.38 -23.64
C GLN A 288 11.45 -3.44 -22.57
N ASN A 289 10.84 -3.29 -21.40
CA ASN A 289 11.04 -4.18 -20.27
C ASN A 289 10.17 -5.44 -20.41
N ASN A 290 10.79 -6.58 -20.72
CA ASN A 290 10.11 -7.87 -20.81
C ASN A 290 10.27 -8.73 -19.54
N SER A 291 10.77 -8.15 -18.45
CA SER A 291 11.00 -8.84 -17.17
C SER A 291 9.73 -9.47 -16.62
N THR A 292 9.86 -10.66 -16.05
CA THR A 292 8.83 -11.32 -15.23
C THR A 292 9.22 -11.37 -13.74
N TRP A 293 10.32 -10.72 -13.34
CA TRP A 293 10.73 -10.63 -11.95
C TRP A 293 9.92 -9.54 -11.23
N TYR A 294 9.66 -9.72 -9.94
CA TYR A 294 9.08 -8.71 -9.05
C TYR A 294 9.68 -8.88 -7.66
N PHE A 295 9.74 -7.79 -6.89
CA PHE A 295 10.16 -7.84 -5.50
C PHE A 295 9.12 -8.64 -4.70
N ALA A 296 9.53 -9.63 -3.93
CA ALA A 296 8.64 -10.69 -3.48
C ALA A 296 9.11 -11.37 -2.20
N THR A 297 8.17 -11.74 -1.33
CA THR A 297 8.49 -12.62 -0.20
C THR A 297 8.84 -14.04 -0.65
N LYS A 298 9.54 -14.76 0.22
CA LYS A 298 9.94 -16.17 0.03
C LYS A 298 8.79 -17.18 -0.19
N TRP A 299 7.53 -16.76 0.01
CA TRP A 299 6.31 -17.57 -0.18
C TRP A 299 5.65 -17.37 -1.56
N ALA A 300 5.98 -16.31 -2.31
CA ALA A 300 5.40 -16.02 -3.62
C ALA A 300 5.44 -17.23 -4.57
N LYS A 301 6.59 -17.91 -4.58
CA LYS A 301 6.87 -19.12 -5.39
C LYS A 301 5.95 -20.32 -5.09
N ASP A 302 5.34 -20.35 -3.90
CA ASP A 302 4.50 -21.45 -3.42
C ASP A 302 3.03 -21.24 -3.85
N VAL A 303 2.71 -20.09 -4.48
CA VAL A 303 1.38 -19.71 -4.96
C VAL A 303 1.17 -20.16 -6.40
N SER A 304 -0.05 -20.65 -6.69
CA SER A 304 -0.48 -20.98 -8.05
C SER A 304 -2.01 -20.92 -8.21
N PRO A 305 -2.54 -20.95 -9.45
CA PRO A 305 -3.97 -21.02 -9.74
C PRO A 305 -4.75 -22.19 -9.11
N SER A 306 -4.10 -23.22 -8.56
CA SER A 306 -4.75 -24.36 -7.91
C SER A 306 -4.66 -24.37 -6.37
N ASN A 307 -3.90 -23.45 -5.76
CA ASN A 307 -3.69 -23.39 -4.31
C ASN A 307 -3.63 -21.97 -3.71
N ALA A 308 -4.11 -20.94 -4.41
CA ALA A 308 -4.22 -19.58 -3.86
C ALA A 308 -5.18 -19.55 -2.64
N LEU A 309 -4.62 -19.40 -1.44
CA LEU A 309 -5.30 -19.42 -0.13
C LEU A 309 -6.38 -20.53 -0.03
N PRO A 310 -5.98 -21.81 0.11
CA PRO A 310 -6.87 -22.96 -0.03
C PRO A 310 -7.63 -23.30 1.26
N ASP A 311 -7.26 -22.69 2.39
CA ASP A 311 -7.86 -22.88 3.71
C ASP A 311 -9.30 -22.39 3.82
N TYR A 312 -10.06 -22.94 4.77
CA TYR A 312 -11.44 -22.50 5.01
C TYR A 312 -11.47 -21.12 5.68
N PRO A 313 -12.12 -20.10 5.08
CA PRO A 313 -11.90 -18.71 5.43
C PRO A 313 -12.59 -18.22 6.72
N ARG A 314 -13.52 -18.99 7.32
CA ARG A 314 -14.20 -18.62 8.58
C ARG A 314 -13.89 -19.58 9.75
N PRO A 315 -12.71 -19.51 10.39
CA PRO A 315 -12.35 -20.41 11.50
C PRO A 315 -13.36 -20.49 12.66
N GLN A 316 -14.12 -19.42 12.92
CA GLN A 316 -15.17 -19.40 13.95
C GLN A 316 -16.56 -19.87 13.47
N GLN A 317 -16.72 -20.28 12.22
CA GLN A 317 -17.99 -20.80 11.68
C GLN A 317 -17.73 -21.84 10.57
N THR A 318 -17.08 -22.94 10.95
CA THR A 318 -16.66 -24.03 10.06
C THR A 318 -17.82 -24.90 9.57
N ARG A 319 -17.85 -25.13 8.25
CA ARG A 319 -18.81 -26.00 7.55
C ARG A 319 -18.05 -27.09 6.79
N ARG A 320 -18.57 -28.33 6.84
CA ARG A 320 -17.92 -29.49 6.17
C ARG A 320 -18.11 -29.53 4.66
N GLN A 321 -19.20 -28.94 4.16
CA GLN A 321 -19.46 -28.81 2.73
C GLN A 321 -19.24 -27.34 2.36
N TRP A 322 -18.28 -27.11 1.47
CA TRP A 322 -17.93 -25.82 0.90
C TRP A 322 -17.08 -26.06 -0.35
N ALA A 323 -16.85 -25.02 -1.15
CA ALA A 323 -15.88 -25.04 -2.24
C ALA A 323 -15.22 -23.66 -2.39
N ASN A 324 -13.88 -23.66 -2.39
CA ASN A 324 -13.08 -22.47 -2.66
C ASN A 324 -13.20 -22.07 -4.14
N LEU A 325 -13.34 -20.76 -4.41
CA LEU A 325 -13.46 -20.18 -5.75
C LEU A 325 -12.26 -19.27 -6.11
N ASN A 326 -11.20 -19.26 -5.29
CA ASN A 326 -9.88 -18.69 -5.62
C ASN A 326 -9.22 -19.44 -6.80
N GLY A 327 -8.09 -18.92 -7.29
CA GLY A 327 -7.45 -19.36 -8.53
C GLY A 327 -7.75 -18.41 -9.68
N THR A 328 -7.47 -18.80 -10.93
CA THR A 328 -7.68 -17.91 -12.08
C THR A 328 -9.17 -17.60 -12.31
N TRP A 329 -9.48 -16.31 -12.47
CA TRP A 329 -10.71 -15.78 -13.05
C TRP A 329 -10.37 -15.11 -14.40
N GLN A 330 -11.37 -14.88 -15.24
CA GLN A 330 -11.25 -13.94 -16.36
C GLN A 330 -11.38 -12.50 -15.81
N PHE A 331 -10.70 -11.55 -16.44
CA PHE A 331 -10.61 -10.16 -15.98
C PHE A 331 -10.62 -9.16 -17.13
N GLN A 332 -11.12 -7.96 -16.92
CA GLN A 332 -10.80 -6.77 -17.73
C GLN A 332 -11.12 -5.48 -16.98
N GLY A 333 -10.39 -4.41 -17.27
CA GLY A 333 -10.86 -3.04 -17.00
C GLY A 333 -12.14 -2.70 -17.77
N THR A 334 -12.89 -1.74 -17.28
CA THR A 334 -14.15 -1.27 -17.90
C THR A 334 -14.41 0.20 -17.56
N THR A 335 -15.60 0.72 -17.87
CA THR A 335 -16.07 2.03 -17.39
C THR A 335 -17.44 1.92 -16.72
N GLN A 336 -17.86 2.97 -16.01
CA GLN A 336 -19.14 3.03 -15.29
C GLN A 336 -20.34 2.61 -16.18
N ASP A 337 -20.49 3.22 -17.35
CA ASP A 337 -21.66 3.03 -18.22
C ASP A 337 -21.48 1.90 -19.25
N ALA A 338 -20.33 1.22 -19.27
CA ALA A 338 -20.11 0.09 -20.14
C ALA A 338 -21.06 -1.08 -19.81
N PRO A 339 -21.76 -1.66 -20.80
CA PRO A 339 -22.67 -2.78 -20.59
C PRO A 339 -21.90 -4.05 -20.23
N LEU A 340 -22.52 -4.92 -19.42
CA LEU A 340 -21.93 -6.20 -19.05
C LEU A 340 -21.72 -7.09 -20.29
N PRO A 341 -20.52 -7.65 -20.52
CA PRO A 341 -20.28 -8.57 -21.63
C PRO A 341 -21.15 -9.83 -21.55
N THR A 342 -21.64 -10.28 -22.71
CA THR A 342 -22.32 -11.59 -22.86
C THR A 342 -21.37 -12.72 -23.26
N SER A 343 -20.08 -12.39 -23.44
CA SER A 343 -18.99 -13.30 -23.79
C SER A 343 -18.02 -13.52 -22.61
N GLY A 344 -16.93 -14.26 -22.87
CA GLY A 344 -15.76 -14.22 -22.00
C GLY A 344 -15.14 -12.81 -21.91
N LEU A 345 -14.45 -12.52 -20.81
CA LEU A 345 -13.59 -11.34 -20.67
C LEU A 345 -12.21 -11.65 -21.29
N SER A 346 -11.46 -10.61 -21.67
CA SER A 346 -10.22 -10.76 -22.46
C SER A 346 -8.99 -11.21 -21.64
N GLY A 347 -8.82 -10.67 -20.43
CA GLY A 347 -7.69 -10.92 -19.54
C GLY A 347 -7.94 -12.01 -18.50
N LYS A 348 -7.02 -12.13 -17.55
CA LYS A 348 -7.05 -13.08 -16.44
C LYS A 348 -6.52 -12.42 -15.17
N ILE A 349 -7.01 -12.87 -14.02
CA ILE A 349 -6.50 -12.48 -12.71
C ILE A 349 -6.47 -13.69 -11.77
N LEU A 350 -5.49 -13.77 -10.87
CA LEU A 350 -5.42 -14.76 -9.81
C LEU A 350 -6.14 -14.24 -8.56
N VAL A 351 -7.37 -14.68 -8.34
CA VAL A 351 -8.12 -14.36 -7.12
C VAL A 351 -7.56 -15.20 -5.96
N PRO A 352 -7.33 -14.61 -4.76
CA PRO A 352 -7.82 -13.30 -4.31
C PRO A 352 -6.70 -12.26 -4.12
N TYR A 353 -5.82 -12.07 -5.11
CA TYR A 353 -4.84 -10.97 -5.05
C TYR A 353 -5.41 -9.72 -5.76
N PRO A 354 -5.23 -8.50 -5.21
CA PRO A 354 -5.65 -7.23 -5.82
C PRO A 354 -5.12 -7.09 -7.26
N MET A 355 -5.81 -6.35 -8.13
CA MET A 355 -5.36 -6.17 -9.52
C MET A 355 -4.02 -5.45 -9.63
N GLU A 356 -3.65 -4.65 -8.62
CA GLU A 356 -2.35 -4.00 -8.45
C GLU A 356 -1.22 -4.99 -8.08
N ALA A 357 -1.55 -6.09 -7.40
CA ALA A 357 -0.55 -6.98 -6.80
C ALA A 357 0.17 -7.86 -7.84
N PRO A 358 1.49 -8.06 -7.75
CA PRO A 358 2.24 -8.95 -8.64
C PRO A 358 1.67 -10.37 -8.78
N LEU A 359 1.27 -11.01 -7.67
CA LEU A 359 0.69 -12.36 -7.67
C LEU A 359 -0.64 -12.46 -8.43
N SER A 360 -1.35 -11.36 -8.64
CA SER A 360 -2.60 -11.34 -9.42
C SER A 360 -2.37 -11.68 -10.90
N GLY A 361 -1.16 -11.45 -11.41
CA GLY A 361 -0.84 -11.51 -12.83
C GLY A 361 -1.45 -10.38 -13.67
N VAL A 362 -2.19 -9.44 -13.05
CA VAL A 362 -2.63 -8.20 -13.68
C VAL A 362 -1.58 -7.11 -13.45
N ALA A 363 -1.25 -6.79 -12.20
CA ALA A 363 -0.31 -5.72 -11.82
C ALA A 363 -0.61 -4.39 -12.54
N GLU A 364 -1.86 -3.94 -12.48
CA GLU A 364 -2.41 -2.77 -13.17
C GLU A 364 -3.70 -2.32 -12.46
N ARG A 365 -3.88 -1.01 -12.25
CA ARG A 365 -5.09 -0.45 -11.60
C ARG A 365 -6.15 -0.03 -12.63
N HIS A 366 -7.43 -0.25 -12.31
CA HIS A 366 -8.57 0.27 -13.08
C HIS A 366 -9.70 0.76 -12.15
N ASP A 367 -10.17 2.00 -12.30
CA ASP A 367 -11.28 2.57 -11.50
C ASP A 367 -12.56 1.72 -11.52
N TRP A 368 -12.77 1.00 -12.62
CA TRP A 368 -13.84 0.04 -12.81
C TRP A 368 -13.28 -1.22 -13.44
N SER A 369 -13.62 -2.37 -12.88
CA SER A 369 -13.16 -3.68 -13.36
C SER A 369 -14.28 -4.72 -13.41
N LEU A 370 -14.07 -5.75 -14.24
CA LEU A 370 -14.95 -6.89 -14.40
C LEU A 370 -14.19 -8.19 -14.11
N TYR A 371 -14.79 -9.03 -13.29
CA TYR A 371 -14.29 -10.37 -12.94
C TYR A 371 -15.31 -11.40 -13.43
N GLN A 372 -14.89 -12.52 -14.01
CA GLN A 372 -15.80 -13.60 -14.40
C GLN A 372 -15.20 -14.99 -14.19
N ARG A 373 -16.01 -15.92 -13.65
CA ARG A 373 -15.63 -17.33 -13.46
C ARG A 373 -16.81 -18.27 -13.64
N THR A 374 -16.53 -19.47 -14.14
CA THR A 374 -17.48 -20.58 -14.15
C THR A 374 -17.27 -21.52 -12.95
N PHE A 375 -18.36 -22.07 -12.43
CA PHE A 375 -18.34 -23.04 -11.32
C PHE A 375 -19.45 -24.09 -11.46
N LYS A 376 -19.31 -25.22 -10.77
CA LYS A 376 -20.30 -26.31 -10.75
C LYS A 376 -20.82 -26.54 -9.35
N VAL A 377 -22.13 -26.44 -9.16
CA VAL A 377 -22.79 -26.81 -7.90
C VAL A 377 -22.79 -28.34 -7.77
N PRO A 378 -22.17 -28.95 -6.75
CA PRO A 378 -22.17 -30.39 -6.58
C PRO A 378 -23.58 -30.94 -6.33
N ALA A 379 -24.01 -31.96 -7.09
CA ALA A 379 -25.36 -32.52 -6.97
C ALA A 379 -25.67 -33.09 -5.56
N SER A 380 -24.63 -33.51 -4.82
CA SER A 380 -24.71 -33.97 -3.42
C SER A 380 -25.10 -32.86 -2.42
N TRP A 381 -25.00 -31.59 -2.80
CA TRP A 381 -25.34 -30.44 -1.95
C TRP A 381 -26.83 -30.13 -1.89
N ARG A 382 -27.67 -30.74 -2.73
CA ARG A 382 -29.15 -30.64 -2.71
C ARG A 382 -29.72 -29.20 -2.73
N VAL A 383 -29.01 -28.28 -3.38
CA VAL A 383 -29.45 -26.88 -3.57
C VAL A 383 -30.82 -26.82 -4.26
N GLY A 384 -31.74 -26.01 -3.72
CA GLY A 384 -33.13 -25.92 -4.18
C GLY A 384 -33.96 -27.17 -3.85
N SER A 385 -33.59 -27.92 -2.80
CA SER A 385 -34.28 -29.12 -2.30
C SER A 385 -33.95 -29.41 -0.83
N GLY A 386 -34.12 -28.41 0.05
CA GLY A 386 -33.82 -28.43 1.49
C GLY A 386 -32.59 -27.60 1.89
N ASN A 387 -31.70 -27.32 0.92
CA ASN A 387 -30.55 -26.43 1.08
C ASN A 387 -30.66 -25.23 0.12
N ARG A 388 -30.17 -24.09 0.59
CA ARG A 388 -29.84 -22.87 -0.18
C ARG A 388 -28.35 -22.89 -0.54
N LEU A 389 -27.92 -22.02 -1.45
CA LEU A 389 -26.52 -21.87 -1.88
C LEU A 389 -26.06 -20.44 -1.62
N HIS A 390 -25.17 -20.29 -0.65
CA HIS A 390 -24.51 -19.03 -0.35
C HIS A 390 -23.21 -18.92 -1.16
N LEU A 391 -23.00 -17.76 -1.77
CA LEU A 391 -21.75 -17.32 -2.37
C LEU A 391 -21.21 -16.19 -1.50
N ASN A 392 -20.02 -16.38 -0.93
CA ASN A 392 -19.46 -15.54 0.11
C ASN A 392 -18.15 -14.93 -0.40
N PHE A 393 -17.87 -13.69 0.00
CA PHE A 393 -16.65 -12.94 -0.28
C PHE A 393 -16.07 -12.47 1.06
N GLY A 394 -14.75 -12.59 1.25
CA GLY A 394 -14.10 -12.12 2.49
C GLY A 394 -14.02 -10.59 2.57
N ALA A 395 -13.77 -9.93 1.43
CA ALA A 395 -13.84 -8.50 1.16
C ALA A 395 -13.67 -8.28 -0.36
N VAL A 396 -14.20 -7.17 -0.89
CA VAL A 396 -14.00 -6.73 -2.28
C VAL A 396 -13.93 -5.20 -2.29
N ASP A 397 -12.74 -4.63 -2.45
CA ASP A 397 -12.56 -3.16 -2.35
C ASP A 397 -12.96 -2.48 -3.68
N TYR A 398 -13.87 -1.51 -3.74
CA TYR A 398 -14.69 -0.92 -2.66
C TYR A 398 -16.21 -1.11 -2.84
N GLU A 399 -16.71 -1.01 -4.08
CA GLU A 399 -18.14 -1.14 -4.40
C GLU A 399 -18.35 -2.23 -5.46
N ALA A 400 -19.15 -3.25 -5.14
CA ALA A 400 -19.24 -4.50 -5.91
C ALA A 400 -20.69 -4.90 -6.25
N TRP A 401 -20.96 -5.15 -7.53
CA TRP A 401 -22.22 -5.72 -8.02
C TRP A 401 -22.01 -7.16 -8.48
N VAL A 402 -22.71 -8.11 -7.86
CA VAL A 402 -22.56 -9.54 -8.14
C VAL A 402 -23.70 -10.04 -9.01
N TYR A 403 -23.35 -10.72 -10.11
CA TYR A 403 -24.27 -11.32 -11.07
C TYR A 403 -24.02 -12.83 -11.16
N VAL A 404 -25.09 -13.64 -11.11
CA VAL A 404 -25.02 -15.08 -11.41
C VAL A 404 -25.96 -15.39 -12.58
N ASN A 405 -25.41 -16.01 -13.61
CA ASN A 405 -26.11 -16.32 -14.87
C ASN A 405 -26.82 -15.08 -15.49
N GLY A 406 -26.22 -13.89 -15.35
CA GLY A 406 -26.77 -12.62 -15.83
C GLY A 406 -27.81 -11.94 -14.93
N LYS A 407 -28.26 -12.60 -13.85
CA LYS A 407 -29.15 -12.01 -12.83
C LYS A 407 -28.31 -11.39 -11.72
N GLN A 408 -28.56 -10.12 -11.37
CA GLN A 408 -27.94 -9.52 -10.19
C GLN A 408 -28.46 -10.22 -8.92
N VAL A 409 -27.55 -10.58 -8.02
CA VAL A 409 -27.84 -11.32 -6.77
C VAL A 409 -27.43 -10.55 -5.51
N ALA A 410 -26.47 -9.64 -5.62
CA ALA A 410 -26.07 -8.75 -4.53
C ALA A 410 -25.48 -7.43 -5.07
N HIS A 411 -25.43 -6.44 -4.19
CA HIS A 411 -24.61 -5.23 -4.27
C HIS A 411 -24.03 -5.02 -2.86
N HIS A 412 -22.77 -4.58 -2.78
CA HIS A 412 -22.06 -4.32 -1.53
C HIS A 412 -21.19 -3.06 -1.67
N THR A 413 -21.00 -2.40 -0.55
CA THR A 413 -20.14 -1.23 -0.36
C THR A 413 -19.39 -1.45 0.96
N GLY A 414 -18.07 -1.36 0.92
CA GLY A 414 -17.18 -1.61 2.04
C GLY A 414 -15.93 -2.38 1.60
N GLY A 415 -14.76 -1.86 1.98
CA GLY A 415 -13.47 -2.40 1.52
C GLY A 415 -12.96 -3.62 2.29
N TYR A 416 -13.53 -3.90 3.47
CA TYR A 416 -12.92 -4.72 4.51
C TYR A 416 -13.86 -5.77 5.11
N GLN A 417 -15.13 -5.74 4.72
CA GLN A 417 -16.22 -6.50 5.32
C GLN A 417 -16.56 -7.72 4.46
N ALA A 418 -16.85 -8.85 5.10
CA ALA A 418 -17.31 -10.03 4.41
C ALA A 418 -18.80 -9.92 4.10
N PHE A 419 -19.19 -10.28 2.88
CA PHE A 419 -20.60 -10.27 2.46
C PHE A 419 -21.00 -11.56 1.75
N THR A 420 -22.31 -11.83 1.76
CA THR A 420 -22.88 -13.09 1.26
C THR A 420 -24.05 -12.81 0.33
N ALA A 421 -24.03 -13.43 -0.85
CA ALA A 421 -25.12 -13.48 -1.80
C ALA A 421 -25.79 -14.86 -1.77
N ASP A 422 -27.12 -14.89 -1.59
CA ASP A 422 -27.90 -16.11 -1.82
C ASP A 422 -28.18 -16.27 -3.32
N ILE A 423 -27.56 -17.28 -3.92
CA ILE A 423 -27.60 -17.52 -5.36
C ILE A 423 -28.52 -18.69 -5.75
N THR A 424 -29.28 -19.24 -4.79
CA THR A 424 -30.17 -20.40 -4.96
C THR A 424 -31.12 -20.23 -6.14
N ASP A 425 -31.74 -19.05 -6.25
CA ASP A 425 -32.73 -18.70 -7.28
C ASP A 425 -32.11 -18.01 -8.50
N ALA A 426 -30.79 -18.16 -8.69
CA ALA A 426 -30.02 -17.71 -9.85
C ALA A 426 -29.27 -18.86 -10.55
N VAL A 427 -28.89 -19.91 -9.80
CA VAL A 427 -28.25 -21.11 -10.37
C VAL A 427 -29.26 -22.05 -11.05
N THR A 428 -28.81 -22.74 -12.08
CA THR A 428 -29.55 -23.83 -12.73
C THR A 428 -29.25 -25.18 -12.05
N ARG A 429 -30.18 -26.13 -12.10
CA ARG A 429 -30.05 -27.43 -11.39
C ARG A 429 -28.89 -28.33 -11.87
N ARG A 430 -28.29 -28.05 -13.04
CA ARG A 430 -27.22 -28.86 -13.67
C ARG A 430 -26.40 -27.99 -14.62
N GLY A 431 -25.12 -28.33 -14.77
CA GLY A 431 -24.20 -27.66 -15.68
C GLY A 431 -23.36 -26.59 -15.00
N ASP A 432 -22.52 -25.94 -15.80
CA ASP A 432 -21.73 -24.80 -15.37
C ASP A 432 -22.63 -23.58 -15.10
N GLN A 433 -22.30 -22.86 -14.03
CA GLN A 433 -22.87 -21.58 -13.64
C GLN A 433 -21.81 -20.51 -13.87
N THR A 434 -22.21 -19.31 -14.29
CA THR A 434 -21.29 -18.17 -14.41
C THR A 434 -21.55 -17.18 -13.29
N VAL A 435 -20.50 -16.79 -12.57
CA VAL A 435 -20.48 -15.60 -11.72
C VAL A 435 -19.69 -14.50 -12.44
N MET A 436 -20.24 -13.29 -12.43
CA MET A 436 -19.56 -12.06 -12.85
C MET A 436 -19.66 -11.03 -11.74
N LEU A 437 -18.59 -10.30 -11.45
CA LEU A 437 -18.63 -9.08 -10.65
C LEU A 437 -18.31 -7.89 -11.55
N LYS A 438 -19.02 -6.78 -11.34
CA LYS A 438 -18.51 -5.44 -11.66
C LYS A 438 -18.04 -4.83 -10.34
N VAL A 439 -16.83 -4.28 -10.31
CA VAL A 439 -16.26 -3.60 -9.15
C VAL A 439 -15.90 -2.17 -9.55
N LYS A 440 -16.01 -1.26 -8.59
CA LYS A 440 -15.59 0.13 -8.65
C LYS A 440 -14.76 0.43 -7.42
N ASP A 441 -13.66 1.15 -7.64
CA ASP A 441 -12.85 1.75 -6.60
C ASP A 441 -12.16 2.98 -7.18
N LEU A 442 -12.23 4.14 -6.52
CA LEU A 442 -11.47 5.33 -6.95
C LEU A 442 -10.29 5.63 -6.01
N THR A 443 -10.22 4.98 -4.85
CA THR A 443 -9.26 5.22 -3.78
C THR A 443 -9.40 6.65 -3.23
N ASP A 444 -8.45 7.55 -3.49
CA ASP A 444 -8.42 8.90 -2.88
C ASP A 444 -9.65 9.79 -3.17
N PRO A 445 -10.17 9.89 -4.42
CA PRO A 445 -11.30 10.77 -4.72
C PRO A 445 -12.65 10.27 -4.20
N SER A 446 -12.73 9.02 -3.70
CA SER A 446 -13.98 8.43 -3.19
C SER A 446 -14.43 8.99 -1.85
N GLN A 447 -13.48 9.46 -1.02
CA GLN A 447 -13.69 9.65 0.43
C GLN A 447 -14.16 8.34 1.12
N GLN A 448 -13.68 7.18 0.63
CA GLN A 448 -13.90 5.85 1.22
C GLN A 448 -12.92 5.60 2.37
N ALA A 449 -13.08 4.48 3.08
CA ALA A 449 -12.06 3.98 4.00
C ALA A 449 -10.88 3.39 3.21
N THR A 450 -9.71 4.03 3.28
CA THR A 450 -8.50 3.74 2.48
C THR A 450 -7.35 3.17 3.30
N GLY A 451 -7.34 3.36 4.63
CA GLY A 451 -6.21 2.99 5.48
C GLY A 451 -4.98 3.85 5.13
N LYS A 452 -3.96 3.21 4.51
CA LYS A 452 -2.77 3.86 3.93
C LYS A 452 -2.69 3.75 2.39
N GLN A 453 -3.75 3.30 1.71
CA GLN A 453 -3.78 3.27 0.24
C GLN A 453 -3.76 4.69 -0.35
N SER A 454 -2.99 4.93 -1.41
CA SER A 454 -3.12 6.13 -2.25
C SER A 454 -2.83 5.83 -3.73
N LEU A 455 -3.31 6.70 -4.62
CA LEU A 455 -3.00 6.70 -6.04
C LEU A 455 -1.57 7.18 -6.35
N ASP A 456 -0.91 7.88 -5.41
CA ASP A 456 0.46 8.40 -5.54
C ASP A 456 1.34 7.94 -4.36
N PRO A 457 1.72 6.64 -4.31
CA PRO A 457 2.32 6.01 -3.15
C PRO A 457 3.69 6.61 -2.81
N SER A 458 3.71 7.36 -1.70
CA SER A 458 4.82 8.18 -1.25
C SER A 458 4.90 8.21 0.29
N GLY A 459 6.10 8.01 0.82
CA GLY A 459 6.37 8.03 2.26
C GLY A 459 5.55 7.02 3.07
N ILE A 460 4.60 7.52 3.86
CA ILE A 460 3.69 6.69 4.68
C ILE A 460 2.46 6.17 3.90
N TRP A 461 2.30 6.55 2.63
CA TRP A 461 1.20 6.12 1.76
C TRP A 461 1.70 5.09 0.76
N TYR A 462 0.92 4.04 0.56
CA TYR A 462 1.35 2.80 -0.09
C TYR A 462 0.47 2.45 -1.30
N THR A 463 0.93 1.47 -2.08
CA THR A 463 0.25 0.90 -3.25
C THR A 463 -1.24 0.63 -2.97
N PRO A 464 -2.17 1.07 -3.83
CA PRO A 464 -3.59 0.86 -3.61
C PRO A 464 -3.98 -0.61 -3.82
N THR A 465 -5.15 -0.99 -3.34
CA THR A 465 -5.72 -2.33 -3.47
C THR A 465 -7.15 -2.19 -3.94
N SER A 466 -7.49 -2.75 -5.11
CA SER A 466 -8.89 -2.89 -5.47
C SER A 466 -9.27 -4.22 -6.11
N GLY A 467 -10.57 -4.53 -6.01
CA GLY A 467 -11.14 -5.80 -6.39
C GLY A 467 -11.11 -6.85 -5.29
N ILE A 468 -11.08 -8.11 -5.71
CA ILE A 468 -11.29 -9.27 -4.85
C ILE A 468 -9.99 -9.62 -4.12
N TRP A 469 -9.75 -9.01 -2.95
CA TRP A 469 -8.51 -9.18 -2.19
C TRP A 469 -8.59 -10.23 -1.06
N GLN A 470 -9.77 -10.76 -0.75
CA GLN A 470 -9.92 -11.92 0.15
C GLN A 470 -10.70 -13.07 -0.51
N THR A 471 -10.55 -14.27 0.07
CA THR A 471 -11.09 -15.54 -0.48
C THR A 471 -12.57 -15.45 -0.85
N VAL A 472 -12.90 -16.03 -2.02
CA VAL A 472 -14.28 -16.24 -2.47
C VAL A 472 -14.62 -17.72 -2.33
N TRP A 473 -15.78 -18.05 -1.79
CA TRP A 473 -16.20 -19.45 -1.63
C TRP A 473 -17.70 -19.64 -1.63
N MET A 474 -18.17 -20.84 -1.99
CA MET A 474 -19.59 -21.19 -1.98
C MET A 474 -19.90 -22.36 -1.03
N GLU A 475 -21.11 -22.35 -0.48
CA GLU A 475 -21.56 -23.29 0.56
C GLU A 475 -23.03 -23.67 0.41
N PRO A 476 -23.40 -24.95 0.61
CA PRO A 476 -24.77 -25.32 0.89
C PRO A 476 -25.09 -25.03 2.36
N VAL A 477 -26.14 -24.25 2.60
CA VAL A 477 -26.70 -24.04 3.94
C VAL A 477 -28.14 -24.56 3.97
N PRO A 478 -28.61 -25.17 5.07
CA PRO A 478 -30.03 -25.50 5.21
C PRO A 478 -30.92 -24.24 5.14
N GLU A 479 -32.19 -24.40 4.75
CA GLU A 479 -33.15 -23.29 4.65
C GLU A 479 -33.27 -22.49 5.97
N GLU A 480 -33.27 -23.19 7.11
CA GLU A 480 -33.11 -22.61 8.45
C GLU A 480 -31.73 -22.99 8.99
N SER A 481 -30.82 -22.01 9.07
CA SER A 481 -29.38 -22.21 9.27
C SER A 481 -28.77 -21.17 10.22
N VAL A 482 -27.56 -21.46 10.70
CA VAL A 482 -26.72 -20.52 11.47
C VAL A 482 -26.14 -19.50 10.51
N ASP A 483 -26.57 -18.26 10.65
CA ASP A 483 -26.09 -17.10 9.89
C ASP A 483 -24.80 -16.56 10.50
N SER A 484 -24.80 -16.24 11.80
CA SER A 484 -23.64 -15.74 12.54
C SER A 484 -23.65 -16.16 14.03
N LEU A 485 -22.47 -16.15 14.66
CA LEU A 485 -22.25 -16.53 16.06
C LEU A 485 -21.60 -15.38 16.84
N VAL A 486 -22.26 -14.93 17.91
CA VAL A 486 -21.68 -14.01 18.90
C VAL A 486 -21.32 -14.81 20.16
N LEU A 487 -20.04 -14.83 20.50
CA LEU A 487 -19.45 -15.63 21.58
C LEU A 487 -18.76 -14.70 22.58
N THR A 488 -19.37 -14.49 23.75
CA THR A 488 -18.87 -13.55 24.77
C THR A 488 -18.57 -14.28 26.09
N PRO A 489 -17.30 -14.40 26.52
CA PRO A 489 -16.95 -15.05 27.78
C PRO A 489 -17.22 -14.14 28.99
N ASP A 490 -17.78 -14.69 30.06
CA ASP A 490 -17.92 -14.05 31.38
C ASP A 490 -17.22 -14.88 32.45
N LEU A 491 -16.14 -14.32 33.02
CA LEU A 491 -15.35 -14.93 34.10
C LEU A 491 -15.94 -14.71 35.50
N LYS A 492 -16.93 -13.82 35.66
CA LYS A 492 -17.67 -13.68 36.94
C LYS A 492 -18.62 -14.85 37.16
N ASP A 493 -18.90 -15.61 36.10
CA ASP A 493 -19.92 -16.64 36.06
C ASP A 493 -19.50 -17.91 35.30
N ASP A 494 -18.18 -18.14 35.17
CA ASP A 494 -17.52 -19.20 34.40
C ASP A 494 -18.32 -19.70 33.18
N SER A 495 -18.74 -18.79 32.30
CA SER A 495 -19.63 -19.17 31.19
C SER A 495 -19.37 -18.40 29.90
N LEU A 496 -19.72 -19.04 28.79
CA LEU A 496 -19.78 -18.42 27.48
C LEU A 496 -21.24 -18.04 27.20
N SER A 497 -21.49 -16.76 26.93
CA SER A 497 -22.73 -16.30 26.31
C SER A 497 -22.67 -16.63 24.82
N VAL A 498 -23.52 -17.55 24.37
CA VAL A 498 -23.61 -17.99 22.97
C VAL A 498 -24.90 -17.46 22.37
N THR A 499 -24.82 -16.44 21.53
CA THR A 499 -25.97 -15.96 20.74
C THR A 499 -25.83 -16.44 19.30
N VAL A 500 -26.78 -17.24 18.84
CA VAL A 500 -26.89 -17.67 17.44
C VAL A 500 -27.86 -16.75 16.73
N ARG A 501 -27.40 -16.03 15.70
CA ARG A 501 -28.29 -15.38 14.74
C ARG A 501 -28.69 -16.42 13.68
N PRO A 502 -29.99 -16.70 13.50
CA PRO A 502 -30.44 -17.64 12.49
C PRO A 502 -30.73 -16.94 11.16
N SER A 503 -30.74 -17.70 10.06
CA SER A 503 -31.13 -17.21 8.73
C SER A 503 -32.54 -16.62 8.73
N ALA A 504 -32.76 -15.59 7.91
CA ALA A 504 -34.05 -14.91 7.77
C ALA A 504 -35.17 -15.90 7.42
N GLY A 505 -36.27 -15.85 8.18
CA GLY A 505 -37.40 -16.79 8.05
C GLY A 505 -37.33 -18.04 8.92
N THR A 506 -36.22 -18.26 9.65
CA THR A 506 -36.14 -19.34 10.67
C THR A 506 -37.24 -19.21 11.71
N LYS A 507 -37.87 -20.34 12.09
CA LYS A 507 -39.00 -20.35 13.02
C LYS A 507 -38.58 -19.99 14.44
N SER A 508 -39.42 -19.26 15.17
CA SER A 508 -39.27 -19.04 16.62
C SER A 508 -39.36 -20.33 17.46
N SER A 509 -39.87 -21.42 16.88
CA SER A 509 -39.81 -22.77 17.46
C SER A 509 -38.44 -23.44 17.32
N ALA A 510 -37.52 -22.92 16.50
CA ALA A 510 -36.19 -23.48 16.33
C ALA A 510 -35.40 -23.48 17.64
N ARG A 511 -34.55 -24.49 17.80
CA ARG A 511 -33.74 -24.72 18.98
C ARG A 511 -32.27 -24.78 18.60
N VAL A 512 -31.48 -24.06 19.38
CA VAL A 512 -30.03 -24.09 19.35
C VAL A 512 -29.56 -25.05 20.42
N THR A 513 -28.58 -25.88 20.10
CA THR A 513 -27.74 -26.59 21.08
C THR A 513 -26.28 -26.24 20.80
N ALA A 514 -25.63 -25.68 21.82
CA ALA A 514 -24.21 -25.35 21.81
C ALA A 514 -23.48 -26.28 22.79
N THR A 515 -22.36 -26.84 22.38
CA THR A 515 -21.61 -27.86 23.13
C THR A 515 -20.12 -27.57 23.02
N ALA A 516 -19.47 -27.33 24.15
CA ALA A 516 -18.04 -27.04 24.25
C ALA A 516 -17.24 -28.31 24.54
N PHE A 517 -16.02 -28.35 24.01
CA PHE A 517 -15.08 -29.45 24.13
C PHE A 517 -13.66 -28.97 24.46
N ASP A 518 -12.95 -29.77 25.24
CA ASP A 518 -11.51 -29.69 25.47
C ASP A 518 -10.89 -31.02 25.02
N GLY A 519 -9.90 -30.99 24.12
CA GLY A 519 -9.28 -32.20 23.56
C GLY A 519 -10.23 -33.21 22.87
N GLY A 520 -11.50 -32.87 22.70
CA GLY A 520 -12.59 -33.77 22.29
C GLY A 520 -13.46 -34.32 23.43
N GLU A 521 -13.10 -34.11 24.70
CA GLU A 521 -13.97 -34.33 25.86
C GLU A 521 -14.98 -33.19 26.02
N ARG A 522 -16.23 -33.51 26.37
CA ARG A 522 -17.34 -32.54 26.44
C ARG A 522 -17.41 -31.86 27.81
N VAL A 523 -16.83 -30.66 27.92
CA VAL A 523 -16.80 -29.85 29.14
C VAL A 523 -18.12 -29.11 29.44
N GLY A 524 -18.97 -28.85 28.45
CA GLY A 524 -20.24 -28.14 28.67
C GLY A 524 -21.25 -28.28 27.54
N SER A 525 -22.54 -28.06 27.82
CA SER A 525 -23.59 -27.93 26.80
C SER A 525 -24.79 -27.13 27.29
N VAL A 526 -25.43 -26.38 26.39
CA VAL A 526 -26.66 -25.61 26.63
C VAL A 526 -27.61 -25.75 25.44
N THR A 527 -28.91 -25.79 25.71
CA THR A 527 -29.97 -25.82 24.68
C THR A 527 -31.01 -24.73 24.98
N GLY A 528 -31.45 -24.00 23.96
CA GLY A 528 -32.44 -22.94 24.08
C GLY A 528 -33.05 -22.52 22.74
N ALA A 529 -33.71 -21.37 22.70
CA ALA A 529 -34.23 -20.79 21.46
C ALA A 529 -33.10 -20.17 20.61
N ALA A 530 -33.33 -20.02 19.31
CA ALA A 530 -32.46 -19.20 18.44
C ALA A 530 -32.69 -17.70 18.69
N GLY A 531 -31.71 -16.86 18.34
CA GLY A 531 -31.81 -15.40 18.43
C GLY A 531 -31.76 -14.81 19.86
N VAL A 532 -31.47 -15.62 20.89
CA VAL A 532 -31.31 -15.16 22.27
C VAL A 532 -29.97 -15.66 22.86
N PRO A 533 -29.37 -14.93 23.82
CA PRO A 533 -28.15 -15.38 24.49
C PRO A 533 -28.37 -16.67 25.29
N LEU A 534 -27.56 -17.70 25.03
CA LEU A 534 -27.56 -18.96 25.76
C LEU A 534 -26.31 -19.08 26.64
N ARG A 535 -26.53 -19.27 27.94
CA ARG A 535 -25.49 -19.35 28.96
C ARG A 535 -24.87 -20.75 29.03
N LEU A 536 -23.73 -20.94 28.41
CA LEU A 536 -22.95 -22.18 28.40
C LEU A 536 -21.92 -22.18 29.54
N ARG A 537 -22.23 -22.81 30.67
CA ARG A 537 -21.28 -22.92 31.80
C ARG A 537 -20.08 -23.81 31.42
N ILE A 538 -18.89 -23.33 31.74
CA ILE A 538 -17.60 -24.02 31.63
C ILE A 538 -16.95 -23.99 33.04
N PRO A 539 -17.29 -24.93 33.95
CA PRO A 539 -16.81 -24.89 35.34
C PRO A 539 -15.28 -24.98 35.41
N HIS A 540 -14.66 -24.11 36.23
CA HIS A 540 -13.20 -24.00 36.36
C HIS A 540 -12.47 -23.83 35.00
N PRO A 541 -12.75 -22.74 34.26
CA PRO A 541 -12.30 -22.58 32.89
C PRO A 541 -10.78 -22.36 32.83
N GLU A 542 -10.12 -23.03 31.89
CA GLU A 542 -8.76 -22.68 31.50
C GLU A 542 -8.78 -21.36 30.72
N LEU A 543 -8.03 -20.38 31.23
CA LEU A 543 -8.10 -19.01 30.72
C LEU A 543 -7.14 -18.80 29.56
N TRP A 544 -7.62 -18.07 28.55
CA TRP A 544 -6.80 -17.61 27.42
C TRP A 544 -5.96 -16.41 27.85
N SER A 545 -4.70 -16.40 27.42
CA SER A 545 -3.74 -15.30 27.58
C SER A 545 -2.59 -15.44 26.57
N PRO A 546 -1.74 -14.41 26.38
CA PRO A 546 -0.59 -14.50 25.49
C PRO A 546 0.39 -15.65 25.78
N ASP A 547 0.61 -16.00 27.04
CA ASP A 547 1.52 -17.08 27.45
C ASP A 547 0.79 -18.44 27.61
N HIS A 548 -0.55 -18.43 27.63
CA HIS A 548 -1.40 -19.61 27.68
C HIS A 548 -2.62 -19.44 26.77
N PRO A 549 -2.47 -19.59 25.44
CA PRO A 549 -3.54 -19.34 24.46
C PRO A 549 -4.54 -20.52 24.37
N PHE A 550 -5.13 -20.87 25.51
CA PHE A 550 -6.09 -21.98 25.59
C PHE A 550 -7.39 -21.65 24.84
N LEU A 551 -7.86 -22.58 24.00
CA LEU A 551 -9.07 -22.43 23.21
C LEU A 551 -9.89 -23.72 23.21
N TYR A 552 -11.13 -23.62 23.69
CA TYR A 552 -12.14 -24.68 23.62
C TYR A 552 -12.71 -24.79 22.20
N ASP A 553 -12.93 -26.01 21.72
CA ASP A 553 -13.72 -26.25 20.51
C ASP A 553 -15.21 -26.13 20.84
N LEU A 554 -16.01 -25.55 19.93
CA LEU A 554 -17.44 -25.34 20.10
C LEU A 554 -18.20 -25.93 18.92
N LYS A 555 -19.14 -26.84 19.19
CA LYS A 555 -20.14 -27.27 18.19
C LYS A 555 -21.46 -26.56 18.43
N VAL A 556 -21.97 -25.88 17.42
CA VAL A 556 -23.33 -25.31 17.42
C VAL A 556 -24.21 -26.13 16.47
N THR A 557 -25.46 -26.33 16.87
CA THR A 557 -26.49 -27.04 16.10
C THR A 557 -27.80 -26.26 16.18
N LEU A 558 -28.44 -25.98 15.05
CA LEU A 558 -29.75 -25.32 14.95
C LEU A 558 -30.75 -26.30 14.32
N ALA A 559 -31.91 -26.52 14.93
CA ALA A 559 -32.96 -27.39 14.38
C ALA A 559 -34.37 -26.92 14.75
N ASP A 560 -35.31 -27.00 13.79
CA ASP A 560 -36.76 -26.78 14.02
C ASP A 560 -37.56 -28.09 14.05
N GLY A 561 -36.92 -29.22 13.74
CA GLY A 561 -37.55 -30.53 13.56
C GLY A 561 -37.74 -30.96 12.10
N ARG A 562 -37.40 -30.11 11.12
CA ARG A 562 -37.35 -30.42 9.68
C ARG A 562 -36.01 -30.04 9.04
N SER A 563 -35.54 -28.83 9.32
CA SER A 563 -34.17 -28.39 9.11
C SER A 563 -33.27 -28.82 10.27
N HIS A 564 -32.00 -29.02 9.97
CA HIS A 564 -30.93 -29.23 10.94
C HIS A 564 -29.63 -28.70 10.34
N ASP A 565 -29.11 -27.60 10.88
CA ASP A 565 -27.80 -27.05 10.55
C ASP A 565 -26.80 -27.29 11.69
N SER A 566 -25.51 -27.39 11.37
CA SER A 566 -24.46 -27.48 12.38
C SER A 566 -23.13 -26.93 11.87
N VAL A 567 -22.52 -26.08 12.70
CA VAL A 567 -21.23 -25.43 12.47
C VAL A 567 -20.28 -25.73 13.62
N GLY A 568 -18.98 -25.76 13.33
CA GLY A 568 -17.92 -25.77 14.34
C GLY A 568 -17.34 -24.37 14.54
N SER A 569 -16.87 -24.07 15.74
CA SER A 569 -16.29 -22.80 16.15
C SER A 569 -15.28 -23.06 17.28
N TYR A 570 -14.70 -22.01 17.86
CA TYR A 570 -13.85 -22.10 19.04
C TYR A 570 -13.93 -20.79 19.85
N PHE A 571 -13.57 -20.84 21.13
CA PHE A 571 -13.52 -19.67 22.01
C PHE A 571 -12.42 -19.80 23.07
N GLY A 572 -11.94 -18.66 23.56
CA GLY A 572 -11.04 -18.55 24.71
C GLY A 572 -11.76 -17.87 25.87
N MET A 573 -11.61 -18.39 27.08
CA MET A 573 -12.19 -17.78 28.28
C MET A 573 -11.26 -16.67 28.78
N ARG A 574 -11.58 -15.40 28.54
CA ARG A 574 -10.77 -14.25 28.96
C ARG A 574 -11.57 -12.97 29.21
N SER A 575 -11.18 -12.18 30.20
CA SER A 575 -11.72 -10.82 30.43
C SER A 575 -10.63 -9.76 30.27
N ILE A 576 -10.98 -8.62 29.68
CA ILE A 576 -10.14 -7.41 29.65
C ILE A 576 -10.92 -6.27 30.32
N SER A 577 -10.23 -5.42 31.09
CA SER A 577 -10.87 -4.30 31.81
C SER A 577 -9.85 -3.22 32.20
N VAL A 578 -10.32 -2.03 32.59
CA VAL A 578 -9.51 -1.03 33.30
C VAL A 578 -9.86 -1.05 34.79
N ALA A 579 -8.86 -1.05 35.66
CA ALA A 579 -9.01 -1.09 37.11
C ALA A 579 -8.00 -0.18 37.83
N ARG A 580 -8.23 0.12 39.13
CA ARG A 580 -7.34 0.99 39.92
C ARG A 580 -6.21 0.16 40.56
N VAL A 581 -4.99 0.31 40.03
CA VAL A 581 -3.79 -0.45 40.40
C VAL A 581 -2.68 0.54 40.77
N GLY A 582 -2.02 0.34 41.91
CA GLY A 582 -0.94 1.22 42.38
C GLY A 582 -1.34 2.69 42.61
N GLY A 583 -2.64 2.99 42.66
CA GLY A 583 -3.16 4.36 42.78
C GLY A 583 -3.51 5.04 41.44
N VAL A 584 -3.26 4.42 40.29
CA VAL A 584 -3.66 4.89 38.95
C VAL A 584 -4.60 3.89 38.25
N ASN A 585 -5.15 4.24 37.09
CA ASN A 585 -5.89 3.29 36.25
C ASN A 585 -4.91 2.50 35.36
N LYS A 586 -5.04 1.17 35.34
CA LYS A 586 -4.26 0.25 34.50
C LYS A 586 -5.19 -0.70 33.74
N ILE A 587 -4.71 -1.22 32.61
CA ILE A 587 -5.37 -2.35 31.93
C ILE A 587 -5.09 -3.66 32.68
N GLU A 588 -6.13 -4.46 32.85
CA GLU A 588 -6.07 -5.80 33.41
C GLU A 588 -6.52 -6.88 32.41
N LEU A 589 -5.79 -7.98 32.34
CA LEU A 589 -6.19 -9.22 31.67
C LEU A 589 -6.49 -10.26 32.76
N ASN A 590 -7.68 -10.87 32.69
CA ASN A 590 -8.12 -11.91 33.63
C ASN A 590 -8.04 -11.50 35.12
N GLY A 591 -8.31 -10.21 35.41
CA GLY A 591 -8.27 -9.64 36.76
C GLY A 591 -6.87 -9.46 37.34
N LYS A 592 -5.86 -9.24 36.48
CA LYS A 592 -4.47 -8.95 36.85
C LYS A 592 -3.90 -7.84 35.97
N PRO A 593 -3.05 -6.94 36.50
CA PRO A 593 -2.35 -5.94 35.69
C PRO A 593 -1.60 -6.58 34.52
N THR A 594 -1.62 -5.92 33.38
CA THR A 594 -0.86 -6.33 32.19
C THR A 594 -0.31 -5.11 31.47
N PHE A 595 0.76 -5.30 30.70
CA PHE A 595 1.27 -4.29 29.78
C PHE A 595 1.18 -4.83 28.35
N LEU A 596 0.50 -4.10 27.47
CA LEU A 596 0.28 -4.49 26.08
C LEU A 596 1.43 -3.91 25.25
N LEU A 597 2.46 -4.72 25.01
CA LEU A 597 3.62 -4.33 24.20
C LEU A 597 3.46 -4.91 22.80
N ALA A 598 3.38 -4.02 21.81
CA ALA A 598 3.06 -4.33 20.42
C ALA A 598 4.02 -3.65 19.44
N THR A 599 3.86 -3.99 18.16
CA THR A 599 4.20 -3.10 17.04
C THR A 599 2.93 -2.77 16.25
N LEU A 600 2.99 -1.80 15.31
CA LEU A 600 2.04 -1.82 14.20
C LEU A 600 2.29 -3.04 13.30
N ASP A 601 1.23 -3.53 12.69
CA ASP A 601 1.23 -4.48 11.58
C ASP A 601 0.36 -3.91 10.46
N GLN A 602 0.99 -3.22 9.49
CA GLN A 602 0.34 -2.66 8.31
C GLN A 602 -0.35 -3.73 7.45
N GLY A 603 0.11 -4.99 7.51
CA GLY A 603 -0.43 -6.09 6.71
C GLY A 603 -0.11 -6.04 5.21
N PHE A 604 0.90 -5.27 4.79
CA PHE A 604 1.32 -5.17 3.38
C PHE A 604 2.36 -6.23 2.98
N TRP A 605 2.32 -6.64 1.72
CA TRP A 605 3.14 -7.69 1.11
C TRP A 605 3.64 -7.24 -0.28
N PRO A 606 4.96 -7.27 -0.58
CA PRO A 606 5.46 -6.78 -1.86
C PRO A 606 4.91 -7.55 -3.07
N ASP A 607 4.61 -8.84 -2.89
CA ASP A 607 4.05 -9.70 -3.93
C ASP A 607 2.51 -9.77 -3.95
N GLY A 608 1.84 -9.34 -2.87
CA GLY A 608 0.38 -9.50 -2.68
C GLY A 608 -0.40 -8.22 -2.35
N VAL A 609 0.27 -7.08 -2.18
CA VAL A 609 -0.20 -5.82 -1.59
C VAL A 609 -0.96 -6.10 -0.28
N TYR A 610 -2.29 -6.07 -0.26
CA TYR A 610 -3.07 -6.40 0.94
C TYR A 610 -3.11 -7.89 1.29
N THR A 611 -2.87 -8.79 0.34
CA THR A 611 -3.18 -10.22 0.49
C THR A 611 -1.93 -11.04 0.77
N ALA A 612 -1.85 -11.63 1.96
CA ALA A 612 -0.76 -12.53 2.32
C ALA A 612 -0.65 -13.69 1.31
N PRO A 613 0.56 -13.99 0.77
CA PRO A 613 0.74 -14.98 -0.30
C PRO A 613 0.23 -16.37 0.07
N THR A 614 0.42 -16.79 1.32
CA THR A 614 -0.08 -18.05 1.88
C THR A 614 -0.56 -17.84 3.31
N ASP A 615 -1.39 -18.76 3.82
CA ASP A 615 -1.76 -18.80 5.24
C ASP A 615 -0.53 -18.95 6.16
N ALA A 616 0.55 -19.57 5.66
CA ALA A 616 1.83 -19.66 6.35
C ALA A 616 2.62 -18.34 6.39
N ALA A 617 2.45 -17.47 5.39
CA ALA A 617 2.97 -16.09 5.41
C ALA A 617 2.15 -15.22 6.37
N LEU A 618 0.82 -15.27 6.28
CA LEU A 618 -0.08 -14.56 7.22
C LEU A 618 0.22 -14.89 8.69
N LYS A 619 0.58 -16.15 8.95
CA LYS A 619 1.02 -16.64 10.25
C LYS A 619 2.44 -16.19 10.65
N SER A 620 3.38 -16.02 9.71
CA SER A 620 4.80 -15.85 10.04
C SER A 620 5.08 -14.56 10.79
N ASP A 621 4.37 -13.49 10.45
CA ASP A 621 4.62 -12.17 11.04
C ASP A 621 4.11 -12.16 12.49
N LEU A 622 2.96 -12.80 12.76
CA LEU A 622 2.48 -13.08 14.12
C LEU A 622 3.42 -14.03 14.90
N GLN A 623 4.06 -15.00 14.23
CA GLN A 623 5.11 -15.81 14.85
C GLN A 623 6.37 -14.99 15.15
N LEU A 624 6.70 -13.97 14.35
CA LEU A 624 7.85 -13.08 14.60
C LEU A 624 7.61 -12.21 15.84
N HIS A 625 6.42 -11.63 16.00
CA HIS A 625 6.02 -10.92 17.22
C HIS A 625 6.30 -11.76 18.49
N LYS A 626 5.87 -13.03 18.50
CA LYS A 626 6.11 -13.96 19.63
C LYS A 626 7.59 -14.33 19.82
N GLN A 627 8.38 -14.39 18.75
CA GLN A 627 9.82 -14.62 18.82
C GLN A 627 10.54 -13.42 19.45
N LEU A 628 10.19 -12.21 19.04
CA LEU A 628 10.71 -10.93 19.57
C LEU A 628 10.11 -10.54 20.93
N GLY A 629 9.28 -11.40 21.53
CA GLY A 629 8.80 -11.24 22.91
C GLY A 629 7.63 -10.28 23.10
N PHE A 630 7.02 -9.79 22.02
CA PHE A 630 5.77 -9.04 22.08
C PHE A 630 4.62 -9.95 22.58
N ASN A 631 3.67 -9.35 23.31
CA ASN A 631 2.44 -10.02 23.75
C ASN A 631 1.18 -9.47 23.06
N ALA A 632 1.32 -8.40 22.29
CA ALA A 632 0.26 -7.76 21.52
C ALA A 632 0.72 -7.42 20.09
N VAL A 633 -0.24 -7.02 19.26
CA VAL A 633 -0.07 -6.44 17.92
C VAL A 633 -1.18 -5.40 17.70
N ARG A 634 -0.83 -4.25 17.11
CA ARG A 634 -1.80 -3.25 16.65
C ARG A 634 -1.96 -3.40 15.15
N LYS A 635 -3.11 -3.94 14.71
CA LYS A 635 -3.42 -4.10 13.29
C LYS A 635 -3.86 -2.74 12.76
N HIS A 636 -2.91 -2.03 12.17
CA HIS A 636 -3.03 -0.60 11.88
C HIS A 636 -3.92 -0.35 10.66
N ILE A 637 -5.01 0.38 10.90
CA ILE A 637 -5.99 0.91 9.93
C ILE A 637 -6.31 0.01 8.72
N LYS A 638 -6.43 -1.30 8.99
CA LYS A 638 -6.74 -2.38 8.05
C LYS A 638 -7.47 -3.50 8.80
N VAL A 639 -8.36 -4.25 8.17
CA VAL A 639 -8.95 -5.49 8.74
C VAL A 639 -8.49 -6.68 7.94
N GLU A 640 -7.89 -7.69 8.57
CA GLU A 640 -7.37 -8.87 7.89
C GLU A 640 -8.45 -9.93 7.60
N PRO A 641 -8.17 -10.97 6.79
CA PRO A 641 -9.02 -12.16 6.77
C PRO A 641 -9.14 -12.79 8.15
N ALA A 642 -10.29 -13.42 8.46
CA ALA A 642 -10.52 -14.13 9.74
C ALA A 642 -9.49 -15.24 10.06
N ARG A 643 -8.65 -15.63 9.09
CA ARG A 643 -7.46 -16.47 9.25
C ARG A 643 -6.35 -15.83 10.10
N TRP A 644 -6.15 -14.51 10.03
CA TRP A 644 -5.13 -13.79 10.81
C TRP A 644 -5.48 -13.78 12.30
N TYR A 645 -6.73 -13.44 12.63
CA TYR A 645 -7.25 -13.48 14.01
C TYR A 645 -7.19 -14.89 14.59
N TYR A 646 -7.52 -15.93 13.81
CA TYR A 646 -7.32 -17.33 14.20
C TYR A 646 -5.87 -17.65 14.55
N TRP A 647 -4.88 -17.09 13.83
CA TRP A 647 -3.48 -17.25 14.19
C TRP A 647 -3.10 -16.43 15.43
N ALA A 648 -3.61 -15.22 15.62
CA ALA A 648 -3.42 -14.45 16.87
C ALA A 648 -4.02 -15.17 18.09
N ASP A 649 -5.23 -15.73 17.95
CA ASP A 649 -5.92 -16.55 18.95
C ASP A 649 -5.09 -17.78 19.33
N LYS A 650 -4.55 -18.51 18.33
CA LYS A 650 -3.79 -19.76 18.52
C LYS A 650 -2.33 -19.56 18.94
N LEU A 651 -1.72 -18.41 18.62
CA LEU A 651 -0.33 -18.08 18.99
C LEU A 651 -0.23 -17.30 20.30
N GLY A 652 -1.34 -16.73 20.78
CA GLY A 652 -1.37 -15.91 21.99
C GLY A 652 -0.82 -14.51 21.76
N LEU A 653 -1.48 -13.73 20.91
CA LEU A 653 -1.29 -12.28 20.81
C LEU A 653 -2.60 -11.57 21.16
N MET A 654 -2.51 -10.50 21.95
CA MET A 654 -3.59 -9.53 22.10
C MET A 654 -3.64 -8.62 20.87
N VAL A 655 -4.81 -8.41 20.30
CA VAL A 655 -5.00 -7.57 19.11
C VAL A 655 -5.67 -6.26 19.55
N TRP A 656 -5.05 -5.14 19.17
CA TRP A 656 -5.77 -3.88 18.96
C TRP A 656 -6.20 -3.86 17.50
N GLN A 657 -7.50 -3.65 17.27
CA GLN A 657 -8.06 -3.55 15.94
C GLN A 657 -8.43 -2.10 15.66
N ASP A 658 -7.60 -1.43 14.86
CA ASP A 658 -7.89 -0.11 14.34
C ASP A 658 -8.96 -0.19 13.24
N MET A 659 -9.79 0.83 13.13
CA MET A 659 -10.72 0.96 12.00
C MET A 659 -9.97 1.57 10.79
N PRO A 660 -10.21 1.08 9.56
CA PRO A 660 -9.54 1.61 8.38
C PRO A 660 -9.83 3.09 8.18
N SER A 661 -8.79 3.92 8.30
CA SER A 661 -8.94 5.37 8.27
C SER A 661 -9.34 5.88 6.88
N ARG A 662 -9.88 7.10 6.85
CA ARG A 662 -10.15 7.86 5.62
C ARG A 662 -9.12 8.98 5.51
N ASN A 663 -8.92 9.49 4.30
CA ASN A 663 -8.02 10.63 4.06
C ASN A 663 -8.41 11.85 4.92
N THR A 664 -7.47 12.76 5.18
CA THR A 664 -7.61 13.86 6.15
C THR A 664 -8.62 14.96 5.77
N ASP A 665 -9.17 14.93 4.56
CA ASP A 665 -10.13 15.91 4.06
C ASP A 665 -11.52 15.80 4.73
N SER A 666 -12.29 16.89 4.67
CA SER A 666 -13.60 16.97 5.31
C SER A 666 -14.69 16.20 4.53
N ALA A 667 -14.79 14.91 4.81
CA ALA A 667 -15.82 14.04 4.23
C ALA A 667 -17.26 14.49 4.54
N GLY A 668 -18.13 14.37 3.54
CA GLY A 668 -19.55 14.69 3.65
C GLY A 668 -20.34 13.67 4.48
N ALA A 669 -21.50 14.08 5.00
CA ALA A 669 -22.32 13.29 5.93
C ALA A 669 -22.70 11.88 5.45
N ALA A 670 -22.74 11.63 4.13
CA ALA A 670 -22.98 10.30 3.57
C ALA A 670 -21.77 9.35 3.77
N SER A 671 -20.55 9.80 3.50
CA SER A 671 -19.32 9.02 3.77
C SER A 671 -19.12 8.82 5.28
N ASN A 672 -19.51 9.81 6.11
CA ASN A 672 -19.48 9.67 7.57
C ASN A 672 -20.45 8.56 8.05
N ALA A 673 -21.67 8.51 7.54
CA ALA A 673 -22.64 7.48 7.89
C ALA A 673 -22.27 6.08 7.35
N GLU A 674 -21.63 5.99 6.19
CA GLU A 674 -21.11 4.72 5.67
C GLU A 674 -19.91 4.22 6.50
N PHE A 675 -19.00 5.11 6.90
CA PHE A 675 -17.90 4.78 7.81
C PHE A 675 -18.42 4.27 9.18
N ASP A 676 -19.36 4.97 9.80
CA ASP A 676 -19.95 4.54 11.09
C ASP A 676 -20.63 3.15 10.96
N LYS A 677 -21.26 2.86 9.81
CA LYS A 677 -21.80 1.53 9.47
C LYS A 677 -20.67 0.50 9.33
N GLU A 678 -19.65 0.79 8.52
CA GLU A 678 -18.51 -0.08 8.27
C GLU A 678 -17.79 -0.48 9.56
N VAL A 679 -17.59 0.47 10.48
CA VAL A 679 -17.03 0.22 11.83
C VAL A 679 -17.90 -0.76 12.61
N HIS A 680 -19.22 -0.55 12.64
CA HIS A 680 -20.13 -1.46 13.32
C HIS A 680 -20.19 -2.87 12.68
N GLU A 681 -20.03 -2.98 11.35
CA GLU A 681 -19.94 -4.25 10.62
C GLU A 681 -18.62 -5.00 10.91
N ILE A 682 -17.48 -4.28 10.98
CA ILE A 682 -16.18 -4.84 11.36
C ILE A 682 -16.19 -5.37 12.80
N VAL A 683 -16.72 -4.58 13.75
CA VAL A 683 -16.87 -5.00 15.14
C VAL A 683 -17.73 -6.26 15.22
N ASP A 684 -18.85 -6.33 14.48
CA ASP A 684 -19.74 -7.49 14.51
C ASP A 684 -19.11 -8.76 13.93
N GLN A 685 -18.34 -8.62 12.84
CA GLN A 685 -17.62 -9.71 12.19
C GLN A 685 -16.56 -10.35 13.11
N HIS A 686 -15.91 -9.55 13.96
CA HIS A 686 -14.80 -10.00 14.81
C HIS A 686 -15.12 -10.06 16.32
N ILE A 687 -16.35 -9.76 16.74
CA ILE A 687 -16.80 -9.76 18.16
C ILE A 687 -16.57 -11.09 18.89
N SER A 688 -16.43 -12.20 18.17
CA SER A 688 -16.19 -13.53 18.74
C SER A 688 -14.71 -13.90 18.86
N SER A 689 -13.77 -13.11 18.33
CA SER A 689 -12.32 -13.42 18.30
C SER A 689 -11.65 -13.17 19.67
N PRO A 690 -11.14 -14.20 20.38
CA PRO A 690 -10.57 -14.03 21.73
C PRO A 690 -9.39 -13.06 21.83
N SER A 691 -8.53 -13.04 20.80
CA SER A 691 -7.33 -12.19 20.70
C SER A 691 -7.62 -10.71 20.70
N VAL A 692 -8.68 -10.25 20.03
CA VAL A 692 -9.08 -8.83 20.03
C VAL A 692 -9.44 -8.44 21.45
N VAL A 693 -8.75 -7.43 21.99
CA VAL A 693 -8.96 -6.88 23.34
C VAL A 693 -9.30 -5.40 23.33
N MET A 694 -9.01 -4.69 22.23
CA MET A 694 -9.26 -3.27 22.07
C MET A 694 -9.72 -2.97 20.63
N TRP A 695 -10.70 -2.08 20.50
CA TRP A 695 -11.09 -1.47 19.23
C TRP A 695 -10.60 -0.01 19.21
N THR A 696 -9.90 0.41 18.17
CA THR A 696 -9.37 1.80 18.00
C THR A 696 -10.16 2.50 16.90
N MET A 697 -10.89 3.57 17.24
CA MET A 697 -11.87 4.19 16.34
C MET A 697 -11.27 5.17 15.32
N MET A 698 -10.22 5.90 15.70
CA MET A 698 -9.55 6.93 14.89
C MET A 698 -8.04 6.86 15.09
N ASN A 699 -7.26 7.13 14.05
CA ASN A 699 -5.82 7.31 14.11
C ASN A 699 -5.48 8.77 13.75
N GLU A 700 -4.73 9.48 14.60
CA GLU A 700 -4.07 10.77 14.30
C GLU A 700 -4.95 11.91 13.74
N GLY A 701 -6.28 11.77 13.75
CA GLY A 701 -7.24 12.72 13.19
C GLY A 701 -7.57 12.50 11.71
N TRP A 702 -7.12 11.39 11.11
CA TRP A 702 -7.37 11.04 9.71
C TRP A 702 -8.85 10.69 9.54
N GLY A 703 -9.55 11.36 8.61
CA GLY A 703 -11.01 11.27 8.49
C GLY A 703 -11.82 11.80 9.69
N GLU A 704 -11.18 12.46 10.67
CA GLU A 704 -11.83 12.88 11.91
C GLU A 704 -12.68 14.15 11.74
N GLN A 705 -13.99 13.97 11.82
CA GLN A 705 -14.99 15.05 11.70
C GLN A 705 -14.93 16.04 12.88
N SER A 706 -14.89 15.51 14.12
CA SER A 706 -14.86 16.29 15.36
C SER A 706 -14.62 15.38 16.58
N LYS A 707 -14.12 15.97 17.67
CA LYS A 707 -14.01 15.33 18.99
C LYS A 707 -15.29 14.61 19.43
N GLN A 708 -16.45 15.24 19.18
CA GLN A 708 -17.75 14.77 19.65
C GLN A 708 -18.14 13.48 18.92
N SER A 709 -18.07 13.47 17.58
CA SER A 709 -18.32 12.27 16.77
C SER A 709 -17.37 11.12 17.12
N THR A 710 -16.08 11.42 17.35
CA THR A 710 -15.07 10.45 17.79
C THR A 710 -15.47 9.81 19.13
N GLY A 711 -15.95 10.63 20.08
CA GLY A 711 -16.45 10.16 21.36
C GLY A 711 -17.78 9.39 21.30
N ASP A 712 -18.69 9.77 20.41
CA ASP A 712 -20.00 9.14 20.26
C ASP A 712 -19.92 7.79 19.52
N LEU A 713 -19.01 7.64 18.56
CA LEU A 713 -18.67 6.36 17.92
C LEU A 713 -18.00 5.40 18.91
N ALA A 714 -17.11 5.90 19.78
CA ALA A 714 -16.53 5.10 20.86
C ALA A 714 -17.60 4.59 21.86
N ASP A 715 -18.58 5.45 22.20
CA ASP A 715 -19.73 5.07 23.04
C ASP A 715 -20.67 4.05 22.33
N SER A 716 -20.87 4.17 21.01
CA SER A 716 -21.72 3.23 20.26
C SER A 716 -21.06 1.85 20.13
N VAL A 717 -19.75 1.78 19.86
CA VAL A 717 -19.00 0.51 19.82
C VAL A 717 -18.91 -0.13 21.20
N ARG A 718 -18.67 0.64 22.26
CA ARG A 718 -18.74 0.14 23.66
C ARG A 718 -20.09 -0.49 24.00
N LYS A 719 -21.17 0.02 23.41
CA LYS A 719 -22.54 -0.50 23.58
C LYS A 719 -22.82 -1.75 22.74
N GLN A 720 -22.16 -1.90 21.59
CA GLN A 720 -22.20 -3.12 20.77
C GLN A 720 -21.40 -4.25 21.42
N ASP A 721 -20.18 -3.96 21.86
CA ASP A 721 -19.26 -4.91 22.49
C ASP A 721 -18.72 -4.38 23.85
N PRO A 722 -19.43 -4.64 24.96
CA PRO A 722 -18.95 -4.31 26.30
C PRO A 722 -17.93 -5.32 26.85
N SER A 723 -17.37 -6.23 26.03
CA SER A 723 -16.42 -7.28 26.44
C SER A 723 -14.96 -7.01 26.05
N ARG A 724 -14.71 -5.82 25.50
CA ARG A 724 -13.43 -5.29 25.05
C ARG A 724 -13.26 -3.84 25.48
N LEU A 725 -12.03 -3.36 25.41
CA LEU A 725 -11.72 -1.95 25.57
C LEU A 725 -12.05 -1.19 24.28
N VAL A 726 -12.34 0.10 24.40
CA VAL A 726 -12.43 1.01 23.25
C VAL A 726 -11.42 2.12 23.44
N ASP A 727 -10.47 2.21 22.52
CA ASP A 727 -9.72 3.43 22.29
C ASP A 727 -10.53 4.32 21.33
N ALA A 728 -10.82 5.54 21.79
CA ALA A 728 -11.55 6.50 20.99
C ALA A 728 -10.67 7.13 19.90
N HIS A 729 -9.36 7.28 20.14
CA HIS A 729 -8.47 8.04 19.27
C HIS A 729 -6.99 7.78 19.61
N SER A 730 -6.33 6.95 18.80
CA SER A 730 -4.88 6.74 18.90
C SER A 730 -4.11 7.91 18.29
N GLY A 731 -3.03 8.37 18.93
CA GLY A 731 -2.30 9.57 18.52
C GLY A 731 -3.06 10.88 18.78
N VAL A 732 -3.85 10.93 19.87
CA VAL A 732 -4.78 12.04 20.18
C VAL A 732 -4.10 13.41 20.31
N ASN A 733 -2.79 13.43 20.51
CA ASN A 733 -1.94 14.58 20.80
C ASN A 733 -1.26 15.20 19.56
N CYS A 734 -1.32 14.59 18.37
CA CYS A 734 -0.47 14.96 17.24
C CYS A 734 -1.24 15.26 15.95
N CYS A 735 -0.48 15.65 14.92
CA CYS A 735 -0.85 15.40 13.52
C CYS A 735 -2.14 16.13 13.10
N ALA A 736 -3.13 15.43 12.55
CA ALA A 736 -4.41 16.03 12.13
C ALA A 736 -5.49 16.04 13.25
N SER A 737 -5.15 15.56 14.45
CA SER A 737 -6.08 15.35 15.58
C SER A 737 -6.85 16.62 15.94
N LYS A 738 -8.17 16.52 16.10
CA LYS A 738 -8.96 17.60 16.72
C LYS A 738 -8.79 17.61 18.24
N GLY A 739 -8.25 16.53 18.83
CA GLY A 739 -7.82 16.38 20.23
C GLY A 739 -8.81 15.63 21.14
N ASP A 740 -8.39 15.30 22.36
CA ASP A 740 -9.12 14.36 23.24
C ASP A 740 -10.62 14.68 23.44
N SER A 741 -11.45 13.64 23.27
CA SER A 741 -12.91 13.64 23.44
C SER A 741 -13.35 13.35 24.89
N GLY A 742 -12.44 12.85 25.73
CA GLY A 742 -12.74 12.39 27.09
C GLY A 742 -13.50 11.06 27.15
N ARG A 743 -13.53 10.29 26.06
CA ARG A 743 -14.21 8.98 25.95
C ARG A 743 -13.23 7.83 25.76
N GLY A 744 -13.77 6.60 25.66
CA GLY A 744 -12.98 5.37 25.61
C GLY A 744 -12.50 4.89 27.00
N ASP A 745 -11.63 3.87 26.99
CA ASP A 745 -10.97 3.29 28.17
C ASP A 745 -9.49 3.72 28.32
N VAL A 746 -8.91 4.34 27.29
CA VAL A 746 -7.50 4.76 27.27
C VAL A 746 -7.32 6.21 26.84
N ILE A 747 -6.21 6.81 27.28
CA ILE A 747 -5.59 8.01 26.70
C ILE A 747 -4.36 7.53 25.94
N ASP A 748 -4.37 7.72 24.63
CA ASP A 748 -3.32 7.29 23.72
C ASP A 748 -2.60 8.51 23.12
N PHE A 749 -1.27 8.57 23.31
CA PHE A 749 -0.41 9.57 22.68
C PHE A 749 0.62 8.88 21.76
N HIS A 750 0.90 9.50 20.61
CA HIS A 750 2.02 9.18 19.73
C HIS A 750 3.23 10.09 20.03
N LEU A 751 4.44 9.53 19.94
CA LEU A 751 5.70 10.29 19.96
C LEU A 751 6.81 9.51 19.22
N TYR A 752 7.07 9.86 17.97
CA TYR A 752 7.98 9.13 17.08
C TYR A 752 9.42 8.93 17.61
N HIS A 753 9.99 9.91 18.31
CA HIS A 753 11.28 9.80 19.02
C HIS A 753 11.13 9.50 20.53
N GLY A 754 10.01 8.88 20.92
CA GLY A 754 9.58 8.70 22.31
C GLY A 754 10.32 7.60 23.08
N PRO A 755 9.63 6.84 23.95
CA PRO A 755 8.17 6.71 24.06
C PRO A 755 7.45 7.94 24.62
N ALA A 756 6.16 8.07 24.33
CA ALA A 756 5.25 9.01 25.00
C ALA A 756 5.01 8.61 26.46
N ASN A 757 4.50 9.54 27.27
CA ASN A 757 4.10 9.26 28.66
C ASN A 757 2.85 10.08 29.09
N PRO A 758 1.68 9.86 28.46
CA PRO A 758 0.42 10.42 28.95
C PRO A 758 0.10 9.95 30.37
N ALA A 759 -0.61 10.80 31.13
CA ALA A 759 -1.08 10.47 32.47
C ALA A 759 -2.48 9.85 32.44
N PRO A 760 -2.74 8.73 33.14
CA PRO A 760 -4.07 8.13 33.24
C PRO A 760 -5.01 9.02 34.09
N ASP A 761 -6.29 9.10 33.71
CA ASP A 761 -7.27 9.95 34.38
C ASP A 761 -8.06 9.21 35.50
N SER A 762 -9.27 9.67 35.81
CA SER A 762 -10.17 9.05 36.79
C SER A 762 -10.86 7.78 36.27
N THR A 763 -11.00 7.66 34.94
CA THR A 763 -11.79 6.65 34.22
C THR A 763 -10.98 5.80 33.26
N ARG A 764 -9.93 6.36 32.65
CA ARG A 764 -9.12 5.75 31.59
C ARG A 764 -7.72 5.41 32.04
N ALA A 765 -7.14 4.35 31.47
CA ALA A 765 -5.71 4.05 31.54
C ALA A 765 -4.93 4.96 30.57
N ALA A 766 -3.60 4.90 30.58
CA ALA A 766 -2.75 5.62 29.63
C ALA A 766 -1.89 4.64 28.82
N VAL A 767 -1.67 4.95 27.55
CA VAL A 767 -0.88 4.14 26.60
C VAL A 767 -0.08 5.04 25.67
N ASP A 768 0.99 4.49 25.13
CA ASP A 768 1.87 5.10 24.12
C ASP A 768 1.57 4.41 22.76
N GLY A 769 0.73 5.04 21.94
CA GLY A 769 0.11 4.39 20.78
C GLY A 769 1.00 4.21 19.57
N GLU A 770 2.11 4.97 19.50
CA GLU A 770 3.13 4.86 18.47
C GLU A 770 4.42 5.59 18.88
N HIS A 771 5.56 4.89 18.83
CA HIS A 771 6.91 5.46 18.95
C HIS A 771 7.91 4.68 18.09
N GLY A 772 9.15 5.18 18.02
CA GLY A 772 10.32 4.38 17.65
C GLY A 772 10.66 4.36 16.16
N GLY A 773 10.39 5.44 15.42
CA GLY A 773 10.50 5.54 13.96
C GLY A 773 11.93 5.51 13.40
N TYR A 774 12.78 4.60 13.89
CA TYR A 774 14.19 4.50 13.52
C TYR A 774 14.38 3.67 12.25
N SER A 775 14.75 4.32 11.16
CA SER A 775 15.00 3.65 9.88
C SER A 775 16.39 3.02 9.81
N LEU A 776 16.48 1.81 9.24
CA LEU A 776 17.73 1.15 8.84
C LEU A 776 17.59 0.62 7.42
N THR A 777 18.36 1.16 6.48
CA THR A 777 18.36 0.71 5.08
C THR A 777 19.15 -0.58 4.92
N ILE A 778 18.52 -1.61 4.32
CA ILE A 778 19.18 -2.85 3.91
C ILE A 778 19.22 -2.90 2.36
N PRO A 779 20.39 -2.68 1.72
CA PRO A 779 20.52 -2.71 0.27
C PRO A 779 20.01 -4.01 -0.36
N GLY A 780 19.30 -3.90 -1.47
CA GLY A 780 18.68 -5.03 -2.18
C GLY A 780 17.35 -5.54 -1.58
N HIS A 781 16.91 -5.00 -0.44
CA HIS A 781 15.70 -5.44 0.28
C HIS A 781 14.64 -4.33 0.47
N ILE A 782 14.66 -3.30 -0.38
CA ILE A 782 13.75 -2.15 -0.40
C ILE A 782 12.96 -2.13 -1.70
N ALA A 783 11.67 -1.79 -1.65
CA ALA A 783 10.85 -1.49 -2.82
C ALA A 783 10.86 0.03 -3.10
N GLY A 784 11.32 0.45 -4.28
CA GLY A 784 11.63 1.86 -4.59
C GLY A 784 10.45 2.82 -4.81
N VAL A 785 9.50 2.93 -3.87
CA VAL A 785 8.39 3.91 -3.90
C VAL A 785 8.82 5.32 -3.46
N ALA A 786 8.04 6.36 -3.78
CA ALA A 786 8.44 7.76 -3.64
C ALA A 786 8.72 8.21 -2.19
N GLY A 787 9.64 9.17 -2.03
CA GLY A 787 9.86 9.93 -0.77
C GLY A 787 9.88 9.10 0.51
N GLY A 788 10.81 8.14 0.64
CA GLY A 788 10.89 7.29 1.83
C GLY A 788 11.05 8.08 3.12
N GLN A 789 10.30 7.73 4.15
CA GLN A 789 10.24 8.49 5.41
C GLN A 789 11.40 8.08 6.32
N ASP A 790 12.43 8.91 6.31
CA ASP A 790 13.52 8.85 7.28
C ASP A 790 13.32 9.92 8.35
N TYR A 791 13.15 9.50 9.60
CA TYR A 791 12.84 10.41 10.71
C TYR A 791 14.09 11.11 11.28
N GLY A 792 15.28 10.88 10.73
CA GLY A 792 16.55 11.51 11.11
C GLY A 792 17.72 10.53 11.02
N ASP A 793 18.91 10.93 11.45
CA ASP A 793 20.14 10.12 11.39
C ASP A 793 19.96 8.71 11.99
N GLY A 794 19.64 7.74 11.11
CA GLY A 794 19.26 6.39 11.49
C GLY A 794 20.45 5.50 11.85
N PRO A 795 20.22 4.39 12.57
CA PRO A 795 21.23 3.36 12.79
C PRO A 795 21.88 2.89 11.48
N THR A 796 23.20 2.80 11.45
CA THR A 796 23.96 2.42 10.23
C THR A 796 24.10 0.90 10.06
N ASP A 797 23.91 0.12 11.13
CA ASP A 797 23.89 -1.34 11.09
C ASP A 797 22.89 -1.99 12.07
N ILE A 798 22.81 -3.32 12.01
CA ILE A 798 21.91 -4.16 12.84
C ILE A 798 22.24 -4.08 14.34
N ALA A 799 23.51 -3.87 14.71
CA ALA A 799 23.92 -3.74 16.11
C ALA A 799 23.51 -2.37 16.69
N GLU A 800 23.68 -1.29 15.91
CA GLU A 800 23.16 0.03 16.25
C GLU A 800 21.63 0.03 16.32
N MET A 801 20.93 -0.58 15.35
CA MET A 801 19.46 -0.67 15.37
C MET A 801 18.94 -1.48 16.57
N THR A 802 19.63 -2.58 16.92
CA THR A 802 19.32 -3.33 18.15
C THR A 802 19.52 -2.46 19.39
N LYS A 803 20.64 -1.72 19.48
CA LYS A 803 20.93 -0.85 20.61
C LYS A 803 19.88 0.26 20.74
N THR A 804 19.55 0.93 19.64
CA THR A 804 18.54 2.01 19.60
C THR A 804 17.16 1.50 20.02
N TYR A 805 16.74 0.33 19.53
CA TYR A 805 15.51 -0.33 19.99
C TYR A 805 15.54 -0.62 21.50
N VAL A 806 16.64 -1.20 22.01
CA VAL A 806 16.76 -1.59 23.42
C VAL A 806 16.81 -0.36 24.35
N ASP A 807 17.55 0.68 23.98
CA ASP A 807 17.64 1.93 24.74
C ASP A 807 16.29 2.67 24.75
N ASN A 808 15.58 2.71 23.61
CA ASN A 808 14.23 3.27 23.52
C ASN A 808 13.26 2.51 24.44
N THR A 809 13.12 1.20 24.21
CA THR A 809 12.20 0.32 24.93
C THR A 809 12.49 0.29 26.45
N SER A 810 13.75 0.48 26.86
CA SER A 810 14.13 0.56 28.27
C SER A 810 13.50 1.75 29.01
N GLN A 811 13.18 2.84 28.32
CA GLN A 811 12.50 4.00 28.93
C GLN A 811 11.08 3.65 29.43
N LEU A 812 10.44 2.62 28.84
CA LEU A 812 9.12 2.15 29.30
C LEU A 812 9.14 1.52 30.70
N LEU A 813 10.27 0.99 31.18
CA LEU A 813 10.32 0.17 32.40
C LEU A 813 9.71 0.85 33.64
N ALA A 814 10.05 2.13 33.84
CA ALA A 814 9.51 2.93 34.95
C ALA A 814 8.01 3.20 34.77
N ASN A 815 7.59 3.58 33.55
CA ASN A 815 6.20 3.94 33.26
C ASN A 815 5.28 2.71 33.25
N ALA A 816 5.73 1.55 32.76
CA ALA A 816 4.99 0.30 32.76
C ALA A 816 4.58 -0.12 34.19
N SER A 817 5.50 -0.02 35.15
CA SER A 817 5.19 -0.29 36.57
C SER A 817 4.35 0.79 37.26
N THR A 818 4.30 2.02 36.72
CA THR A 818 3.67 3.19 37.37
C THR A 818 2.49 3.79 36.60
N THR A 819 2.67 4.41 35.44
CA THR A 819 1.64 5.12 34.64
C THR A 819 1.03 4.27 33.50
N LEU A 820 1.82 3.87 32.51
CA LEU A 820 1.37 3.31 31.22
C LEU A 820 0.91 1.85 31.30
N SER A 821 -0.04 1.46 30.44
CA SER A 821 -0.59 0.10 30.32
C SER A 821 -0.31 -0.59 28.99
N GLY A 822 0.32 0.11 28.05
CA GLY A 822 0.68 -0.39 26.75
C GLY A 822 1.59 0.57 26.01
N SER A 823 2.29 0.06 25.01
CA SER A 823 3.21 0.80 24.15
C SER A 823 3.35 0.08 22.81
N VAL A 824 3.42 0.83 21.72
CA VAL A 824 3.46 0.30 20.36
C VAL A 824 4.65 0.87 19.58
N PHE A 825 5.52 -0.02 19.10
CA PHE A 825 6.66 0.35 18.24
C PHE A 825 6.25 0.42 16.76
N THR A 826 6.90 1.27 15.96
CA THR A 826 6.35 1.78 14.68
C THR A 826 5.96 0.70 13.68
N GLN A 827 6.74 -0.36 13.43
CA GLN A 827 6.22 -1.55 12.72
C GLN A 827 7.07 -2.83 12.85
N ILE A 828 6.42 -3.98 12.62
CA ILE A 828 7.09 -5.29 12.60
C ILE A 828 8.01 -5.46 11.37
N SER A 829 7.61 -4.93 10.21
CA SER A 829 8.29 -5.04 8.93
C SER A 829 8.33 -3.70 8.21
N ASP A 830 9.36 -3.48 7.40
CA ASP A 830 9.39 -2.38 6.44
C ASP A 830 8.21 -2.52 5.47
N VAL A 831 7.65 -1.40 5.02
CA VAL A 831 6.58 -1.35 4.03
C VAL A 831 6.85 -0.21 3.07
N GLU A 832 7.19 -0.57 1.84
CA GLU A 832 7.38 0.35 0.71
C GLU A 832 8.32 1.52 1.05
N GLY A 833 7.78 2.69 1.40
CA GLY A 833 8.55 3.90 1.74
C GLY A 833 8.96 4.02 3.20
N GLU A 834 8.41 3.21 4.10
CA GLU A 834 8.73 3.22 5.53
C GLU A 834 9.72 2.10 5.88
N LEU A 835 10.95 2.50 6.24
CA LEU A 835 12.10 1.61 6.48
C LEU A 835 12.47 1.47 7.97
N ASN A 836 11.48 1.75 8.82
CA ASN A 836 11.50 1.74 10.30
C ASN A 836 11.07 0.39 10.92
N GLY A 837 10.94 -0.68 10.11
CA GLY A 837 10.53 -2.00 10.56
C GLY A 837 11.67 -2.89 11.07
N LEU A 838 11.31 -3.91 11.86
CA LEU A 838 12.26 -4.86 12.46
C LEU A 838 12.69 -6.00 11.50
N VAL A 839 12.02 -6.17 10.37
CA VAL A 839 12.38 -7.08 9.27
C VAL A 839 12.15 -6.39 7.93
N THR A 840 12.92 -6.73 6.89
CA THR A 840 12.73 -6.16 5.54
C THR A 840 11.37 -6.53 4.93
N TYR A 841 10.92 -5.75 3.94
CA TYR A 841 9.56 -5.87 3.35
C TYR A 841 9.29 -7.25 2.71
N ASP A 842 10.32 -7.89 2.15
CA ASP A 842 10.31 -9.27 1.64
C ASP A 842 10.37 -10.37 2.73
N ARG A 843 10.46 -9.98 4.01
CA ARG A 843 10.67 -10.84 5.19
C ARG A 843 11.91 -11.74 5.03
N ALA A 844 12.98 -11.25 4.40
CA ALA A 844 14.25 -11.98 4.23
C ALA A 844 15.30 -11.67 5.31
N VAL A 845 15.49 -10.40 5.68
CA VAL A 845 16.54 -9.95 6.61
C VAL A 845 15.91 -9.36 7.89
N LEU A 846 16.28 -9.92 9.04
CA LEU A 846 15.91 -9.38 10.35
C LEU A 846 16.90 -8.26 10.73
N LYS A 847 16.38 -7.09 11.07
CA LYS A 847 17.15 -5.83 11.23
C LYS A 847 17.65 -5.60 12.66
N ILE A 848 17.43 -6.57 13.55
CA ILE A 848 17.81 -6.55 14.97
C ILE A 848 18.32 -7.92 15.43
N TYR A 849 19.02 -7.98 16.57
CA TYR A 849 19.36 -9.23 17.25
C TYR A 849 18.18 -9.68 18.14
N PRO A 850 17.51 -10.81 17.83
CA PRO A 850 16.20 -11.14 18.38
C PRO A 850 16.21 -11.39 19.89
N ASP A 851 17.27 -11.99 20.43
CA ASP A 851 17.33 -12.30 21.87
C ASP A 851 17.44 -11.04 22.74
N GLN A 852 18.12 -9.99 22.27
CA GLN A 852 18.25 -8.72 23.02
C GLN A 852 16.92 -7.97 23.07
N VAL A 853 16.26 -7.86 21.91
CA VAL A 853 14.89 -7.31 21.75
C VAL A 853 13.91 -8.08 22.65
N ARG A 854 13.94 -9.42 22.58
CA ARG A 854 13.09 -10.30 23.38
C ARG A 854 13.35 -10.18 24.89
N GLU A 855 14.59 -9.93 25.31
CA GLU A 855 14.92 -9.74 26.71
C GLU A 855 14.33 -8.42 27.25
N ILE A 856 14.50 -7.30 26.55
CA ILE A 856 13.95 -6.02 27.02
C ILE A 856 12.41 -6.01 26.98
N ASN A 857 11.80 -6.58 25.94
CA ASN A 857 10.34 -6.67 25.81
C ASN A 857 9.72 -7.44 26.97
N ARG A 858 10.35 -8.55 27.38
CA ARG A 858 9.93 -9.32 28.56
C ARG A 858 10.10 -8.56 29.88
N LYS A 859 11.14 -7.73 30.03
CA LYS A 859 11.31 -6.87 31.23
C LYS A 859 10.20 -5.82 31.33
N VAL A 860 9.84 -5.17 30.22
CA VAL A 860 8.74 -4.18 30.19
C VAL A 860 7.38 -4.83 30.51
N ILE A 861 7.08 -5.97 29.88
CA ILE A 861 5.84 -6.73 30.15
C ILE A 861 5.78 -7.16 31.63
N ALA A 862 6.88 -7.69 32.18
CA ALA A 862 6.96 -8.08 33.59
C ALA A 862 6.82 -6.88 34.56
N ALA A 863 7.41 -5.73 34.22
CA ALA A 863 7.32 -4.52 35.04
C ALA A 863 5.87 -4.01 35.17
N GLY A 864 5.09 -4.04 34.10
CA GLY A 864 3.67 -3.68 34.15
C GLY A 864 2.77 -4.76 34.76
N ALA A 865 3.10 -6.05 34.60
CA ALA A 865 2.42 -7.13 35.31
C ALA A 865 2.66 -7.08 36.84
N ALA A 866 3.74 -6.46 37.29
CA ALA A 866 4.05 -6.20 38.70
C ALA A 866 3.50 -4.86 39.23
N ALA A 867 2.79 -4.07 38.42
CA ALA A 867 2.30 -2.75 38.80
C ALA A 867 1.43 -2.79 40.07
N GLY A 868 1.65 -1.84 40.97
CA GLY A 868 0.94 -1.75 42.25
C GLY A 868 1.42 -2.71 43.35
N GLY A 869 2.36 -3.62 43.06
CA GLY A 869 3.12 -4.33 44.09
C GLY A 869 4.12 -3.42 44.80
N THR A 870 4.65 -3.87 45.95
CA THR A 870 5.93 -3.34 46.45
C THR A 870 7.02 -3.71 45.46
N ALA A 871 7.83 -2.75 45.02
CA ALA A 871 8.93 -3.00 44.08
C ALA A 871 9.91 -4.06 44.64
N PRO A 872 10.47 -4.94 43.78
CA PRO A 872 11.50 -5.92 44.17
C PRO A 872 12.78 -5.31 44.73
#